data_AF-X6EKX7-F1
#
_entry.id   AF-X6EKX7-F1
#
_cell.length_a   1.000
_cell.length_b   1.000
_cell.length_c   1.000
_cell.angle_alpha   90.00
_cell.angle_beta   90.00
_cell.angle_gamma   90.00
#
_symmetry.space_group_name_H-M   'P 1'
#
loop_
_entity.id
_entity.type
_entity.pdbx_description
1 polymer ?
#
loop_
_entity_poly.entity_id
_entity_poly.type
_entity_poly.pdbx_seq_one_letter_code
_entity_poly.pdbx_strand_id
1 'polypeptide(L)'
;MSDPTVPPARLLTAFNTVLYLDAAKGELRHGPHNSSPANVLLVAAERSSGGAWKGQLTCQVGDVLKPMIRLPDQTMTLSDSNGVDPAALPSVFELVPLERGLLALRSDALFLSAIPDGRVLLRAAVCSTWELFIASESWCTEGVTVHGSNWRSAEAHFDKGRIQSFIVHPTLRAKANAHPKGKKVLVYGYTKWSHGRVYYDLARRLHSYGYTIDIIDWQETHTSYIAQLLPYYDFYLTALDGVRTLLDRYSIPYEQIIAISHHEFDMRMLIECKGIEVFDKFAGYGVVSEYLYSASVMRGISRIPKVVPLGIDYQSFFSALPEQLTTVGYATSMSVTTYGVEWKRGALAEAATLQAGLAFKVAGSTASQISFHDMPEFYRSVDAVLSSSINESGPLSVMEGAAAGRLVIGTPVGHFPLKAYQGGGILAPIEDEKFKAFTASTLRYYKENTSAFVDKCHATREAARQFDWQYSLGDWIDLIDPPPQTRTHAMIGGQFPAPRDLEAAHTDDLKSNRDQPTVSSTPLPIHVINLDRSVSRWNLYKQRNRHLLRNTLRFSAFDGTSLDRAALIKEGIIGEDCTYLPGSLGCALSHITLWKKAVENNHAITVFEDDVYSSPDFIARSQEILSRAPAGWDIIKWAFNFDPLFVWLELGFSKAKLEFYSRRPQSVESLIDYSRSSRSLTRISHSFGLMSYSITPNGARLLLENCLPIKKRTIPFPGTGVVIDDTGIDCAMCAVYSSMQAFVCMPPLVFSDDEQQSIREEADRTSGSMVS
;
A
#
# COMPACT_ATOMS: atom_id res chain seq x y z
N MET A 1 34.25 -30.09 -17.40
CA MET A 1 35.15 -29.98 -18.57
C MET A 1 34.27 -29.64 -19.75
N SER A 2 34.41 -28.45 -20.32
CA SER A 2 33.65 -28.00 -21.49
C SER A 2 34.07 -28.77 -22.73
N ASP A 3 33.13 -29.19 -23.58
CA ASP A 3 33.46 -29.72 -24.91
C ASP A 3 34.00 -28.57 -25.78
N PRO A 4 35.30 -28.54 -26.12
CA PRO A 4 35.93 -27.42 -26.83
C PRO A 4 35.43 -27.27 -28.29
N THR A 5 34.57 -28.18 -28.76
CA THR A 5 34.02 -28.16 -30.12
C THR A 5 32.72 -27.36 -30.26
N VAL A 6 32.10 -26.94 -29.15
CA VAL A 6 30.80 -26.25 -29.14
C VAL A 6 30.96 -24.78 -28.74
N PRO A 7 30.52 -23.80 -29.55
CA PRO A 7 30.68 -22.38 -29.24
C PRO A 7 29.85 -21.97 -28.00
N PRO A 8 30.36 -21.08 -27.12
CA PRO A 8 29.57 -20.50 -26.04
C PRO A 8 28.38 -19.70 -26.56
N ALA A 9 27.24 -19.80 -25.90
CA ALA A 9 26.00 -19.14 -26.29
C ALA A 9 25.65 -17.95 -25.38
N ARG A 10 25.12 -16.87 -25.96
CA ARG A 10 24.51 -15.77 -25.17
C ARG A 10 23.04 -16.05 -24.94
N LEU A 11 22.51 -15.62 -23.79
CA LEU A 11 21.09 -15.75 -23.46
C LEU A 11 20.38 -14.39 -23.44
N LEU A 12 19.20 -14.32 -24.08
CA LEU A 12 18.21 -13.26 -23.90
C LEU A 12 16.98 -13.83 -23.23
N THR A 13 16.27 -13.00 -22.48
CA THR A 13 14.96 -13.35 -21.93
C THR A 13 13.85 -13.18 -22.97
N ALA A 14 12.67 -13.73 -22.67
CA ALA A 14 11.43 -13.46 -23.38
C ALA A 14 10.95 -11.99 -23.38
N PHE A 15 11.66 -11.09 -22.70
CA PHE A 15 11.35 -9.66 -22.62
C PHE A 15 12.45 -8.77 -23.22
N ASN A 16 13.32 -9.34 -24.06
CA ASN A 16 14.41 -8.61 -24.73
C ASN A 16 15.47 -8.02 -23.78
N THR A 17 15.68 -8.65 -22.62
CA THR A 17 16.77 -8.32 -21.70
C THR A 17 17.91 -9.33 -21.83
N VAL A 18 19.15 -8.89 -21.63
CA VAL A 18 20.34 -9.77 -21.65
C VAL A 18 20.74 -10.17 -20.25
N LEU A 19 21.34 -11.35 -20.12
CA LEU A 19 21.99 -11.77 -18.87
C LEU A 19 23.37 -11.11 -18.72
N TYR A 20 23.70 -10.71 -17.50
CA TYR A 20 25.00 -10.14 -17.15
C TYR A 20 25.40 -10.45 -15.72
N LEU A 21 26.71 -10.43 -15.46
CA LEU A 21 27.26 -10.43 -14.12
C LEU A 21 27.38 -8.98 -13.65
N ASP A 22 26.71 -8.65 -12.54
CA ASP A 22 26.91 -7.40 -11.84
C ASP A 22 28.26 -7.44 -11.13
N ALA A 23 29.25 -6.71 -11.66
CA ALA A 23 30.60 -6.71 -11.13
C ALA A 23 30.69 -6.18 -9.68
N ALA A 24 29.75 -5.33 -9.25
CA ALA A 24 29.74 -4.80 -7.89
C ALA A 24 29.23 -5.84 -6.89
N LYS A 25 28.29 -6.70 -7.31
CA LYS A 25 27.62 -7.68 -6.45
C LYS A 25 28.15 -9.10 -6.59
N GLY A 26 28.79 -9.42 -7.70
CA GLY A 26 29.13 -10.79 -8.07
C GLY A 26 27.91 -11.64 -8.45
N GLU A 27 26.74 -11.05 -8.66
CA GLU A 27 25.48 -11.75 -8.93
C GLU A 27 25.10 -11.75 -10.42
N LEU A 28 24.44 -12.81 -10.87
CA LEU A 28 23.77 -12.88 -12.17
C LEU A 28 22.49 -12.04 -12.17
N ARG A 29 22.40 -11.11 -13.12
CA ARG A 29 21.26 -10.22 -13.32
C ARG A 29 20.82 -10.24 -14.78
N HIS A 30 19.68 -9.61 -15.06
CA HIS A 30 19.25 -9.31 -16.42
C HIS A 30 18.77 -7.87 -16.53
N GLY A 31 18.92 -7.28 -17.72
CA GLY A 31 18.48 -5.91 -17.97
C GLY A 31 18.50 -5.51 -19.44
N PRO A 32 18.11 -4.26 -19.76
CA PRO A 32 18.03 -3.79 -21.13
C PRO A 32 19.36 -3.96 -21.85
N HIS A 33 19.34 -4.59 -23.02
CA HIS A 33 20.55 -4.94 -23.77
C HIS A 33 21.43 -3.74 -24.17
N ASN A 34 20.87 -2.54 -24.18
CA ASN A 34 21.55 -1.30 -24.54
C ASN A 34 22.28 -0.64 -23.36
N SER A 35 21.93 -1.00 -22.12
CA SER A 35 22.52 -0.44 -20.90
C SER A 35 23.22 -1.49 -20.02
N SER A 36 23.01 -2.78 -20.28
CA SER A 36 23.58 -3.88 -19.49
C SER A 36 24.71 -4.60 -20.23
N PRO A 37 25.82 -4.96 -19.57
CA PRO A 37 26.97 -5.59 -20.21
C PRO A 37 26.70 -7.07 -20.48
N ALA A 38 26.50 -7.50 -21.72
CA ALA A 38 26.22 -8.91 -22.05
C ALA A 38 27.47 -9.83 -21.92
N ASN A 39 27.98 -10.01 -20.70
CA ASN A 39 29.25 -10.68 -20.35
C ASN A 39 29.07 -12.11 -19.79
N VAL A 40 27.83 -12.62 -19.73
CA VAL A 40 27.51 -13.99 -19.31
C VAL A 40 27.24 -14.87 -20.53
N LEU A 41 27.84 -16.05 -20.55
CA LEU A 41 27.77 -17.05 -21.62
C LEU A 41 27.34 -18.41 -21.06
N LEU A 42 26.46 -19.10 -21.76
CA LEU A 42 26.10 -20.50 -21.56
C LEU A 42 27.10 -21.39 -22.33
N VAL A 43 27.82 -22.25 -21.62
CA VAL A 43 28.82 -23.17 -22.19
C VAL A 43 28.31 -24.60 -22.06
N ALA A 44 28.51 -25.41 -23.10
CA ALA A 44 28.14 -26.83 -23.09
C ALA A 44 29.00 -27.60 -22.08
N ALA A 45 28.35 -28.43 -21.24
CA ALA A 45 29.01 -29.24 -20.22
C ALA A 45 29.04 -30.72 -20.61
N GLU A 46 27.88 -31.31 -20.89
CA GLU A 46 27.74 -32.70 -21.30
C GLU A 46 26.44 -32.88 -22.09
N ARG A 47 26.34 -33.97 -22.86
CA ARG A 47 25.10 -34.38 -23.52
C ARG A 47 24.53 -35.57 -22.76
N SER A 48 23.30 -35.43 -22.29
CA SER A 48 22.62 -36.53 -21.59
C SER A 48 22.37 -37.72 -22.54
N SER A 49 22.21 -38.91 -21.96
CA SER A 49 21.89 -40.14 -22.70
C SER A 49 20.57 -40.07 -23.48
N GLY A 50 19.67 -39.15 -23.11
CA GLY A 50 18.43 -38.83 -23.83
C GLY A 50 18.56 -37.77 -24.94
N GLY A 51 19.78 -37.30 -25.22
CA GLY A 51 20.07 -36.35 -26.31
C GLY A 51 19.97 -34.87 -25.93
N ALA A 52 19.38 -34.52 -24.78
CA ALA A 52 19.31 -33.16 -24.26
C ALA A 52 20.68 -32.66 -23.79
N TRP A 53 21.05 -31.45 -24.17
CA TRP A 53 22.29 -30.82 -23.73
C TRP A 53 22.17 -30.35 -22.28
N LYS A 54 23.28 -30.44 -21.55
CA LYS A 54 23.49 -29.72 -20.30
C LYS A 54 24.53 -28.62 -20.50
N GLY A 55 24.34 -27.51 -19.82
CA GLY A 55 25.25 -26.37 -19.89
C GLY A 55 25.47 -25.70 -18.54
N GLN A 56 26.47 -24.84 -18.49
CA GLN A 56 26.81 -24.01 -17.34
C GLN A 56 26.80 -22.55 -17.76
N LEU A 57 26.24 -21.68 -16.92
CA LEU A 57 26.43 -20.24 -17.08
C LEU A 57 27.83 -19.89 -16.60
N THR A 58 28.53 -19.08 -17.38
CA THR A 58 29.90 -18.64 -17.15
C THR A 58 30.01 -17.14 -17.39
N CYS A 59 30.90 -16.46 -16.69
CA CYS A 59 31.26 -15.07 -16.99
C CYS A 59 32.75 -14.99 -17.31
N GLN A 60 33.11 -14.17 -18.30
CA GLN A 60 34.51 -13.89 -18.59
C GLN A 60 35.08 -12.92 -17.54
N VAL A 61 36.14 -13.35 -16.85
CA VAL A 61 36.89 -12.54 -15.88
C VAL A 61 38.37 -12.58 -16.29
N GLY A 62 38.83 -11.51 -16.93
CA GLY A 62 40.11 -11.52 -17.65
C GLY A 62 40.06 -12.49 -18.83
N ASP A 63 41.07 -13.36 -18.94
CA ASP A 63 41.16 -14.38 -20.00
C ASP A 63 40.53 -15.74 -19.61
N VAL A 64 39.87 -15.82 -18.46
CA VAL A 64 39.31 -17.08 -17.92
C VAL A 64 37.79 -17.00 -17.86
N LEU A 65 37.12 -18.04 -18.37
CA LEU A 65 35.69 -18.26 -18.16
C LEU A 65 35.47 -18.92 -16.81
N LYS A 66 34.72 -18.26 -15.93
CA LYS A 66 34.41 -18.75 -14.59
C LYS A 66 32.96 -19.22 -14.51
N PRO A 67 32.69 -20.42 -13.98
CA PRO A 67 31.33 -20.95 -13.88
C PRO A 67 30.53 -20.27 -12.77
N MET A 68 29.22 -20.33 -12.91
CA MET A 68 28.28 -19.85 -11.91
C MET A 68 27.77 -20.98 -11.01
N ILE A 69 27.53 -20.64 -9.76
CA ILE A 69 26.97 -21.50 -8.72
C ILE A 69 25.69 -20.89 -8.16
N ARG A 70 24.83 -21.72 -7.57
CA ARG A 70 23.60 -21.30 -6.87
C ARG A 70 23.89 -21.12 -5.39
N LEU A 71 23.47 -20.01 -4.82
CA LEU A 71 23.49 -19.75 -3.38
C LEU A 71 22.22 -20.28 -2.68
N PRO A 72 22.24 -20.48 -1.34
CA PRO A 72 21.06 -20.94 -0.59
C PRO A 72 19.80 -20.08 -0.78
N ASP A 73 19.98 -18.78 -1.00
CA ASP A 73 18.91 -17.81 -1.26
C ASP A 73 18.39 -17.80 -2.71
N GLN A 74 18.81 -18.80 -3.52
CA GLN A 74 18.43 -19.01 -4.91
C GLN A 74 19.10 -18.08 -5.93
N THR A 75 19.95 -17.17 -5.49
CA THR A 75 20.74 -16.32 -6.40
C THR A 75 21.86 -17.11 -7.07
N MET A 76 22.37 -16.57 -8.17
CA MET A 76 23.46 -17.16 -8.94
C MET A 76 24.67 -16.23 -8.88
N THR A 77 25.84 -16.76 -8.55
CA THR A 77 27.12 -16.00 -8.44
C THR A 77 28.24 -16.75 -9.13
N LEU A 78 29.40 -16.12 -9.35
CA LEU A 78 30.63 -16.81 -9.73
C LEU A 78 31.12 -17.76 -8.63
N SER A 79 31.73 -18.87 -9.03
CA SER A 79 32.35 -19.87 -8.13
C SER A 79 33.42 -19.31 -7.19
N ASP A 80 34.08 -18.23 -7.61
CA ASP A 80 35.25 -17.67 -6.90
C ASP A 80 34.89 -16.37 -6.16
N SER A 81 33.60 -16.05 -6.04
CA SER A 81 33.15 -14.86 -5.32
C SER A 81 33.44 -14.99 -3.82
N ASN A 82 33.77 -13.87 -3.16
CA ASN A 82 34.03 -13.84 -1.72
C ASN A 82 32.83 -14.40 -0.93
N GLY A 83 33.10 -15.35 -0.01
CA GLY A 83 32.06 -15.98 0.83
C GLY A 83 31.40 -17.23 0.23
N VAL A 84 31.85 -17.67 -0.94
CA VAL A 84 31.45 -18.95 -1.55
C VAL A 84 32.32 -20.08 -1.02
N ASP A 85 31.70 -21.22 -0.69
CA ASP A 85 32.42 -22.45 -0.35
C ASP A 85 33.27 -22.91 -1.55
N PRO A 86 34.60 -23.04 -1.43
CA PRO A 86 35.46 -23.54 -2.50
C PRO A 86 35.09 -24.94 -3.01
N ALA A 87 34.32 -25.71 -2.22
CA ALA A 87 33.79 -27.01 -2.60
C ALA A 87 32.43 -26.96 -3.34
N ALA A 88 31.82 -25.77 -3.49
CA ALA A 88 30.55 -25.60 -4.17
C ALA A 88 30.65 -25.98 -5.65
N LEU A 89 29.82 -26.93 -6.07
CA LEU A 89 29.82 -27.40 -7.46
C LEU A 89 29.12 -26.37 -8.37
N PRO A 90 29.68 -26.11 -9.56
CA PRO A 90 29.02 -25.33 -10.61
C PRO A 90 27.60 -25.80 -10.88
N SER A 91 26.67 -24.85 -11.01
CA SER A 91 25.29 -25.14 -11.38
C SER A 91 25.23 -25.64 -12.82
N VAL A 92 24.86 -26.91 -12.99
CA VAL A 92 24.61 -27.51 -14.29
C VAL A 92 23.12 -27.44 -14.60
N PHE A 93 22.78 -26.91 -15.76
CA PHE A 93 21.42 -26.79 -16.26
C PHE A 93 21.14 -27.82 -17.34
N GLU A 94 20.08 -28.60 -17.16
CA GLU A 94 19.39 -29.27 -18.25
C GLU A 94 18.76 -28.21 -19.16
N LEU A 95 19.13 -28.25 -20.44
CA LEU A 95 18.55 -27.38 -21.46
C LEU A 95 17.27 -28.02 -21.97
N VAL A 96 16.14 -27.40 -21.65
CA VAL A 96 14.81 -27.86 -22.06
C VAL A 96 14.40 -27.06 -23.29
N PRO A 97 14.57 -27.60 -24.51
CA PRO A 97 14.15 -26.90 -25.72
C PRO A 97 12.62 -26.86 -25.77
N LEU A 98 12.11 -25.69 -26.14
CA LEU A 98 10.69 -25.42 -26.27
C LEU A 98 10.38 -25.03 -27.72
N GLU A 99 9.09 -24.92 -28.02
CA GLU A 99 8.64 -24.50 -29.34
C GLU A 99 9.26 -23.15 -29.75
N ARG A 100 9.43 -22.96 -31.06
CA ARG A 100 9.91 -21.69 -31.66
C ARG A 100 11.30 -21.26 -31.18
N GLY A 101 12.13 -22.23 -30.79
CA GLY A 101 13.50 -21.95 -30.39
C GLY A 101 13.64 -21.26 -29.03
N LEU A 102 12.58 -21.29 -28.22
CA LEU A 102 12.65 -20.95 -26.80
C LEU A 102 13.39 -22.05 -26.04
N LEU A 103 13.99 -21.68 -24.92
CA LEU A 103 14.81 -22.53 -24.08
C LEU A 103 14.49 -22.25 -22.62
N ALA A 104 14.25 -23.30 -21.83
CA ALA A 104 14.27 -23.20 -20.38
C ALA A 104 15.55 -23.83 -19.82
N LEU A 105 16.08 -23.28 -18.74
CA LEU A 105 17.24 -23.83 -18.03
C LEU A 105 16.76 -24.42 -16.71
N ARG A 106 16.91 -25.74 -16.52
CA ARG A 106 16.42 -26.46 -15.35
C ARG A 106 17.56 -27.09 -14.55
N SER A 107 17.51 -26.98 -13.23
CA SER A 107 18.44 -27.65 -12.30
C SER A 107 17.71 -27.99 -11.01
N ASP A 108 17.92 -29.19 -10.45
CA ASP A 108 17.25 -29.69 -9.23
C ASP A 108 15.72 -29.51 -9.20
N ALA A 109 15.06 -29.82 -10.32
CA ALA A 109 13.63 -29.63 -10.56
C ALA A 109 13.13 -28.17 -10.60
N LEU A 110 14.01 -27.18 -10.50
CA LEU A 110 13.69 -25.76 -10.59
C LEU A 110 14.14 -25.18 -11.92
N PHE A 111 13.40 -24.18 -12.42
CA PHE A 111 13.74 -23.38 -13.59
C PHE A 111 14.41 -22.07 -13.18
N LEU A 112 15.38 -21.65 -13.99
CA LEU A 112 16.01 -20.33 -13.91
C LEU A 112 14.99 -19.26 -14.31
N SER A 113 14.82 -18.23 -13.49
CA SER A 113 13.78 -17.21 -13.63
C SER A 113 14.41 -15.82 -13.63
N ALA A 114 14.20 -15.06 -14.71
CA ALA A 114 14.66 -13.67 -14.85
C ALA A 114 13.52 -12.73 -14.41
N ILE A 115 13.42 -12.40 -13.13
CA ILE A 115 12.24 -11.73 -12.56
C ILE A 115 12.26 -10.20 -12.73
N PRO A 116 11.12 -9.48 -12.75
CA PRO A 116 11.04 -8.05 -13.07
C PRO A 116 11.97 -7.09 -12.31
N ASP A 117 12.50 -7.47 -11.15
CA ASP A 117 13.45 -6.65 -10.39
C ASP A 117 14.91 -6.80 -10.84
N GLY A 118 15.15 -7.53 -11.94
CA GLY A 118 16.46 -7.73 -12.55
C GLY A 118 17.25 -8.91 -12.02
N ARG A 119 16.79 -9.57 -10.94
CA ARG A 119 17.47 -10.75 -10.43
C ARG A 119 17.19 -11.96 -11.30
N VAL A 120 18.20 -12.82 -11.42
CA VAL A 120 18.05 -14.14 -12.03
C VAL A 120 18.16 -15.19 -10.93
N LEU A 121 17.06 -15.89 -10.67
CA LEU A 121 16.92 -16.81 -9.55
C LEU A 121 16.59 -18.22 -10.03
N LEU A 122 17.27 -19.24 -9.51
CA LEU A 122 16.93 -20.63 -9.78
C LEU A 122 15.88 -21.10 -8.77
N ARG A 123 14.60 -20.80 -9.01
CA ARG A 123 13.54 -20.99 -7.99
C ARG A 123 12.20 -21.50 -8.49
N ALA A 124 11.94 -21.44 -9.79
CA ALA A 124 10.59 -21.64 -10.30
C ALA A 124 10.28 -23.14 -10.44
N ALA A 125 9.24 -23.64 -9.77
CA ALA A 125 8.81 -25.04 -9.91
C ALA A 125 8.10 -25.31 -11.25
N VAL A 126 7.64 -24.26 -11.93
CA VAL A 126 6.92 -24.31 -13.20
C VAL A 126 7.59 -23.34 -14.16
N CYS A 127 7.79 -23.77 -15.41
CA CYS A 127 8.28 -22.90 -16.47
C CYS A 127 7.13 -22.03 -17.00
N SER A 128 7.28 -20.71 -16.88
CA SER A 128 6.41 -19.71 -17.48
C SER A 128 7.25 -18.67 -18.24
N THR A 129 6.65 -17.55 -18.67
CA THR A 129 7.27 -16.51 -19.51
C THR A 129 8.58 -15.98 -18.93
N TRP A 130 8.69 -15.91 -17.59
CA TRP A 130 9.88 -15.41 -16.90
C TRP A 130 11.04 -16.42 -16.83
N GLU A 131 10.78 -17.67 -17.18
CA GLU A 131 11.75 -18.77 -17.25
C GLU A 131 12.18 -19.09 -18.70
N LEU A 132 11.69 -18.30 -19.67
CA LEU A 132 11.97 -18.48 -21.09
C LEU A 132 13.17 -17.65 -21.54
N PHE A 133 14.10 -18.32 -22.20
CA PHE A 133 15.30 -17.74 -22.78
C PHE A 133 15.41 -18.07 -24.27
N ILE A 134 16.26 -17.32 -24.96
CA ILE A 134 16.70 -17.58 -26.32
C ILE A 134 18.21 -17.56 -26.33
N ALA A 135 18.81 -18.63 -26.85
CA ALA A 135 20.25 -18.76 -26.97
C ALA A 135 20.72 -18.36 -28.37
N SER A 136 21.94 -17.82 -28.48
CA SER A 136 22.54 -17.48 -29.78
C SER A 136 22.87 -18.70 -30.64
N GLU A 137 23.28 -19.81 -30.02
CA GLU A 137 23.80 -20.99 -30.73
C GLU A 137 22.78 -22.12 -30.90
N SER A 138 22.84 -22.85 -32.03
CA SER A 138 21.91 -23.96 -32.38
C SER A 138 21.91 -25.08 -31.36
N TRP A 139 23.09 -25.44 -30.84
CA TRP A 139 23.28 -26.60 -29.97
C TRP A 139 22.39 -26.55 -28.72
N CYS A 140 22.06 -25.37 -28.22
CA CYS A 140 21.18 -25.20 -27.07
C CYS A 140 19.75 -25.73 -27.30
N THR A 141 19.33 -25.88 -28.55
CA THR A 141 17.99 -26.35 -28.93
C THR A 141 18.01 -27.44 -30.02
N GLU A 142 19.19 -28.03 -30.28
CA GLU A 142 19.35 -29.06 -31.30
C GLU A 142 18.54 -30.32 -30.94
N GLY A 143 17.65 -30.72 -31.87
CA GLY A 143 16.70 -31.83 -31.68
C GLY A 143 15.24 -31.42 -31.89
N VAL A 144 14.92 -30.12 -31.90
CA VAL A 144 13.57 -29.60 -32.20
C VAL A 144 13.59 -28.93 -33.58
N THR A 145 13.22 -29.67 -34.63
CA THR A 145 13.04 -29.11 -35.97
C THR A 145 11.66 -28.45 -36.10
N VAL A 146 11.62 -27.12 -36.17
CA VAL A 146 10.42 -26.38 -36.58
C VAL A 146 10.58 -25.98 -38.04
N HIS A 147 9.76 -26.55 -38.94
CA HIS A 147 9.76 -26.27 -40.38
C HIS A 147 11.11 -26.46 -41.11
N GLY A 148 11.92 -27.46 -40.71
CA GLY A 148 13.06 -27.92 -41.51
C GLY A 148 14.21 -26.94 -41.72
N SER A 149 14.30 -25.85 -40.94
CA SER A 149 15.42 -24.90 -41.01
C SER A 149 16.16 -24.78 -39.68
N ASN A 150 17.48 -24.95 -39.71
CA ASN A 150 18.36 -24.66 -38.58
C ASN A 150 18.59 -23.15 -38.56
N TRP A 151 17.95 -22.43 -37.63
CA TRP A 151 17.79 -20.98 -37.72
C TRP A 151 18.90 -20.16 -37.06
N ARG A 152 19.80 -20.79 -36.32
CA ARG A 152 20.92 -20.14 -35.62
C ARG A 152 22.21 -20.33 -36.43
N SER A 153 22.87 -19.24 -36.80
CA SER A 153 24.19 -19.30 -37.45
C SER A 153 25.26 -19.54 -36.38
N ALA A 154 26.23 -20.40 -36.68
CA ALA A 154 27.43 -20.62 -35.84
C ALA A 154 28.45 -19.47 -35.95
N GLU A 155 28.00 -18.26 -36.34
CA GLU A 155 28.88 -17.11 -36.54
C GLU A 155 28.96 -16.25 -35.28
N ALA A 156 30.15 -15.71 -34.97
CA ALA A 156 30.47 -14.96 -33.77
C ALA A 156 29.68 -13.64 -33.55
N HIS A 157 28.74 -13.32 -34.44
CA HIS A 157 27.90 -12.13 -34.39
C HIS A 157 26.47 -12.47 -34.00
N PHE A 158 26.05 -11.91 -32.88
CA PHE A 158 24.70 -12.01 -32.32
C PHE A 158 23.65 -11.48 -33.33
N ASP A 159 22.94 -12.39 -34.02
CA ASP A 159 21.85 -12.05 -34.95
C ASP A 159 20.62 -11.54 -34.18
N LYS A 160 20.71 -10.27 -33.75
CA LYS A 160 19.69 -9.57 -32.98
C LYS A 160 18.34 -9.58 -33.67
N GLY A 161 18.32 -9.31 -34.97
CA GLY A 161 17.09 -9.18 -35.74
C GLY A 161 16.31 -10.50 -35.75
N ARG A 162 17.02 -11.62 -35.94
CA ARG A 162 16.40 -12.94 -35.93
C ARG A 162 16.02 -13.39 -34.52
N ILE A 163 16.87 -13.20 -33.52
CA ILE A 163 16.53 -13.51 -32.11
C ILE A 163 15.31 -12.73 -31.64
N GLN A 164 15.22 -11.44 -31.97
CA GLN A 164 14.08 -10.58 -31.63
C GLN A 164 12.75 -11.12 -32.17
N SER A 165 12.77 -11.82 -33.31
CA SER A 165 11.59 -12.47 -33.86
C SER A 165 11.09 -13.67 -33.04
N PHE A 166 11.92 -14.22 -32.15
CA PHE A 166 11.65 -15.40 -31.30
C PHE A 166 11.42 -15.08 -29.83
N ILE A 167 11.71 -13.84 -29.39
CA ILE A 167 11.21 -13.29 -28.11
C ILE A 167 9.72 -13.57 -28.06
N VAL A 168 9.09 -13.70 -26.87
CA VAL A 168 7.64 -13.93 -26.78
C VAL A 168 6.93 -12.68 -27.29
N HIS A 169 6.91 -12.61 -28.61
CA HIS A 169 6.52 -11.50 -29.41
C HIS A 169 5.03 -11.70 -29.61
N PRO A 170 4.25 -10.62 -29.55
CA PRO A 170 2.81 -10.72 -29.69
C PRO A 170 2.35 -11.53 -30.91
N THR A 171 3.08 -11.46 -32.03
CA THR A 171 2.75 -12.24 -33.24
C THR A 171 2.94 -13.74 -33.07
N LEU A 172 3.98 -14.15 -32.35
CA LEU A 172 4.16 -15.55 -32.00
C LEU A 172 3.03 -15.96 -31.06
N ARG A 173 2.76 -15.20 -30.01
CA ARG A 173 1.68 -15.54 -29.07
C ARG A 173 0.33 -15.69 -29.77
N ALA A 174 -0.01 -14.74 -30.64
CA ALA A 174 -1.20 -14.80 -31.47
C ALA A 174 -1.23 -16.04 -32.37
N LYS A 175 -0.11 -16.39 -33.03
CA LYS A 175 0.00 -17.62 -33.83
C LYS A 175 -0.14 -18.91 -33.02
N ALA A 176 0.24 -18.90 -31.73
CA ALA A 176 0.05 -20.07 -30.85
C ALA A 176 -1.43 -20.24 -30.50
N ASN A 177 -2.21 -19.16 -30.59
CA ASN A 177 -3.61 -19.10 -30.28
C ASN A 177 -3.94 -19.73 -28.91
N ALA A 178 -3.11 -19.43 -27.90
CA ALA A 178 -3.33 -19.90 -26.55
C ALA A 178 -4.58 -19.22 -25.96
N HIS A 179 -5.39 -19.99 -25.22
CA HIS A 179 -6.64 -19.54 -24.59
C HIS A 179 -6.42 -19.43 -23.08
N PRO A 180 -5.88 -18.30 -22.58
CA PRO A 180 -5.71 -18.06 -21.16
C PRO A 180 -7.06 -17.99 -20.43
N LYS A 181 -7.04 -18.16 -19.11
CA LYS A 181 -8.25 -18.06 -18.27
C LYS A 181 -8.78 -16.61 -18.19
N GLY A 182 -7.88 -15.63 -18.16
CA GLY A 182 -8.19 -14.21 -18.14
C GLY A 182 -8.05 -13.55 -19.52
N LYS A 183 -8.23 -12.22 -19.55
CA LYS A 183 -8.12 -11.42 -20.79
C LYS A 183 -6.69 -11.42 -21.35
N LYS A 184 -6.61 -11.28 -22.68
CA LYS A 184 -5.39 -11.03 -23.45
C LYS A 184 -5.26 -9.52 -23.68
N VAL A 185 -4.27 -8.90 -23.07
CA VAL A 185 -4.02 -7.46 -23.18
C VAL A 185 -2.65 -7.23 -23.83
N LEU A 186 -2.62 -6.38 -24.85
CA LEU A 186 -1.38 -5.88 -25.42
C LEU A 186 -1.13 -4.46 -24.92
N VAL A 187 -0.04 -4.26 -24.18
CA VAL A 187 0.40 -2.94 -23.73
C VAL A 187 1.21 -2.28 -24.85
N TYR A 188 0.82 -1.08 -25.26
CA TYR A 188 1.63 -0.18 -26.07
C TYR A 188 2.18 0.93 -25.17
N GLY A 189 3.47 0.87 -24.85
CA GLY A 189 4.05 1.78 -23.86
C GLY A 189 5.57 1.80 -23.85
N TYR A 190 6.13 2.71 -23.05
CA TYR A 190 7.57 2.80 -22.87
C TYR A 190 8.09 1.64 -22.02
N THR A 191 8.98 0.82 -22.57
CA THR A 191 9.49 -0.39 -21.90
C THR A 191 10.63 -0.14 -20.92
N LYS A 192 11.05 1.12 -20.75
CA LYS A 192 12.20 1.51 -19.92
C LYS A 192 11.76 2.40 -18.77
N TRP A 193 12.68 2.64 -17.84
CA TRP A 193 12.48 3.48 -16.66
C TRP A 193 11.27 3.06 -15.80
N SER A 194 10.70 4.03 -15.09
CA SER A 194 9.50 3.87 -14.26
C SER A 194 8.29 3.33 -15.01
N HIS A 195 8.10 3.67 -16.29
CA HIS A 195 6.98 3.16 -17.09
C HIS A 195 7.13 1.66 -17.36
N GLY A 196 8.33 1.25 -17.80
CA GLY A 196 8.67 -0.16 -17.98
C GLY A 196 8.43 -0.95 -16.70
N ARG A 197 8.91 -0.43 -15.56
CA ARG A 197 8.69 -1.06 -14.25
C ARG A 197 7.22 -1.36 -13.97
N VAL A 198 6.33 -0.39 -14.18
CA VAL A 198 4.88 -0.57 -13.99
C VAL A 198 4.33 -1.69 -14.86
N TYR A 199 4.64 -1.68 -16.16
CA TYR A 199 4.11 -2.67 -17.10
C TYR A 199 4.63 -4.08 -16.82
N TYR A 200 5.91 -4.24 -16.48
CA TYR A 200 6.49 -5.55 -16.16
C TYR A 200 5.98 -6.10 -14.83
N ASP A 201 5.82 -5.25 -13.81
CA ASP A 201 5.24 -5.67 -12.52
C ASP A 201 3.78 -6.10 -12.69
N LEU A 202 2.97 -5.33 -13.43
CA LEU A 202 1.60 -5.70 -13.79
C LEU A 202 1.56 -6.99 -14.59
N ALA A 203 2.41 -7.14 -15.62
CA ALA A 203 2.46 -8.35 -16.43
C ALA A 203 2.75 -9.59 -15.58
N ARG A 204 3.76 -9.53 -14.69
CA ARG A 204 4.06 -10.65 -13.77
C ARG A 204 2.88 -10.98 -12.86
N ARG A 205 2.28 -9.97 -12.24
CA ARG A 205 1.24 -10.18 -11.23
C ARG A 205 -0.06 -10.63 -11.86
N LEU A 206 -0.52 -9.99 -12.93
CA LEU A 206 -1.75 -10.40 -13.64
C LEU A 206 -1.60 -11.78 -14.29
N HIS A 207 -0.38 -12.18 -14.68
CA HIS A 207 -0.14 -13.52 -15.17
C HIS A 207 -0.50 -14.61 -14.14
N SER A 208 -0.27 -14.39 -12.84
CA SER A 208 -0.70 -15.36 -11.81
C SER A 208 -2.22 -15.46 -11.64
N TYR A 209 -2.96 -14.47 -12.13
CA TYR A 209 -4.43 -14.49 -12.21
C TYR A 209 -4.95 -15.04 -13.55
N GLY A 210 -4.05 -15.54 -14.41
CA GLY A 210 -4.40 -16.16 -15.68
C GLY A 210 -4.57 -15.20 -16.84
N TYR A 211 -4.20 -13.91 -16.69
CA TYR A 211 -4.16 -12.96 -17.79
C TYR A 211 -2.94 -13.21 -18.69
N THR A 212 -3.07 -12.82 -19.95
CA THR A 212 -1.94 -12.70 -20.87
C THR A 212 -1.66 -11.23 -21.11
N ILE A 213 -0.51 -10.76 -20.64
CA ILE A 213 -0.07 -9.38 -20.84
C ILE A 213 1.23 -9.42 -21.65
N ASP A 214 1.19 -8.86 -22.85
CA ASP A 214 2.39 -8.62 -23.67
C ASP A 214 2.63 -7.12 -23.80
N ILE A 215 3.86 -6.73 -24.12
CA ILE A 215 4.26 -5.32 -24.22
C ILE A 215 4.97 -5.10 -25.55
N ILE A 216 4.61 -4.03 -26.26
CA ILE A 216 5.34 -3.51 -27.43
C ILE A 216 5.82 -2.10 -27.13
N ASP A 217 7.07 -1.81 -27.53
CA ASP A 217 7.70 -0.52 -27.26
C ASP A 217 7.10 0.58 -28.14
N TRP A 218 6.59 1.63 -27.52
CA TRP A 218 6.02 2.76 -28.23
C TRP A 218 7.02 3.59 -29.06
N GLN A 219 8.33 3.46 -28.82
CA GLN A 219 9.37 4.16 -29.56
C GLN A 219 9.69 3.47 -30.90
N GLU A 220 9.20 2.25 -31.10
CA GLU A 220 9.40 1.45 -32.31
C GLU A 220 8.14 1.46 -33.20
N THR A 221 8.33 1.17 -34.49
CA THR A 221 7.22 1.06 -35.45
C THR A 221 6.79 -0.39 -35.63
N HIS A 222 5.50 -0.66 -35.41
CA HIS A 222 4.93 -2.02 -35.49
C HIS A 222 4.00 -2.24 -36.69
N THR A 223 3.97 -1.30 -37.65
CA THR A 223 3.06 -1.31 -38.82
C THR A 223 3.13 -2.61 -39.63
N SER A 224 4.27 -3.30 -39.67
CA SER A 224 4.45 -4.53 -40.46
C SER A 224 3.64 -5.72 -39.96
N TYR A 225 3.24 -5.75 -38.68
CA TYR A 225 2.59 -6.91 -38.09
C TYR A 225 1.40 -6.60 -37.17
N ILE A 226 1.23 -5.35 -36.71
CA ILE A 226 0.21 -4.99 -35.72
C ILE A 226 -1.21 -5.40 -36.16
N ALA A 227 -1.52 -5.25 -37.46
CA ALA A 227 -2.81 -5.65 -38.04
C ALA A 227 -3.13 -7.16 -37.82
N GLN A 228 -2.11 -8.00 -37.73
CA GLN A 228 -2.26 -9.45 -37.50
C GLN A 228 -2.58 -9.77 -36.03
N LEU A 229 -2.38 -8.81 -35.12
CA LEU A 229 -2.61 -8.99 -33.69
C LEU A 229 -4.03 -8.64 -33.25
N LEU A 230 -4.72 -7.77 -34.00
CA LEU A 230 -6.08 -7.29 -33.70
C LEU A 230 -7.06 -8.42 -33.36
N PRO A 231 -7.09 -9.55 -34.08
CA PRO A 231 -8.03 -10.63 -33.77
C PRO A 231 -7.70 -11.40 -32.49
N TYR A 232 -6.47 -11.27 -31.98
CA TYR A 232 -5.99 -12.09 -30.88
C TYR A 232 -6.15 -11.43 -29.50
N TYR A 233 -5.84 -10.14 -29.38
CA TYR A 233 -5.93 -9.44 -28.09
C TYR A 233 -7.34 -8.90 -27.87
N ASP A 234 -7.82 -9.02 -26.63
CA ASP A 234 -9.12 -8.47 -26.23
C ASP A 234 -9.03 -6.95 -26.07
N PHE A 235 -7.90 -6.48 -25.52
CA PHE A 235 -7.68 -5.06 -25.25
C PHE A 235 -6.26 -4.60 -25.55
N TYR A 236 -6.13 -3.31 -25.86
CA TYR A 236 -4.89 -2.59 -26.06
C TYR A 236 -4.75 -1.52 -24.98
N LEU A 237 -3.82 -1.72 -24.06
CA LEU A 237 -3.59 -0.78 -22.95
C LEU A 237 -2.51 0.23 -23.32
N THR A 238 -2.76 1.52 -23.12
CA THR A 238 -1.79 2.58 -23.40
C THR A 238 -1.99 3.79 -22.48
N ALA A 239 -0.92 4.57 -22.28
CA ALA A 239 -1.05 5.96 -21.83
C ALA A 239 -1.83 6.79 -22.87
N LEU A 240 -2.51 7.88 -22.46
CA LEU A 240 -3.32 8.70 -23.37
C LEU A 240 -2.53 9.22 -24.59
N ASP A 241 -1.25 9.51 -24.43
CA ASP A 241 -0.37 9.96 -25.53
C ASP A 241 -0.23 8.92 -26.66
N GLY A 242 -0.34 7.62 -26.32
CA GLY A 242 -0.25 6.53 -27.27
C GLY A 242 -1.56 6.24 -28.02
N VAL A 243 -2.70 6.78 -27.56
CA VAL A 243 -4.02 6.55 -28.17
C VAL A 243 -4.03 6.94 -29.64
N ARG A 244 -3.44 8.10 -29.98
CA ARG A 244 -3.39 8.58 -31.36
C ARG A 244 -2.67 7.60 -32.28
N THR A 245 -1.57 7.01 -31.82
CA THR A 245 -0.82 6.04 -32.63
C THR A 245 -1.62 4.75 -32.81
N LEU A 246 -2.22 4.23 -31.74
CA LEU A 246 -3.05 3.02 -31.82
C LEU A 246 -4.22 3.21 -32.80
N LEU A 247 -4.90 4.34 -32.72
CA LEU A 247 -6.04 4.64 -33.57
C LEU A 247 -5.62 4.96 -35.02
N ASP A 248 -4.85 6.03 -35.22
CA ASP A 248 -4.64 6.60 -36.56
C ASP A 248 -3.67 5.78 -37.39
N ARG A 249 -2.65 5.19 -36.76
CA ARG A 249 -1.60 4.45 -37.46
C ARG A 249 -1.86 2.96 -37.48
N TYR A 250 -2.39 2.40 -36.39
CA TYR A 250 -2.59 0.96 -36.26
C TYR A 250 -4.06 0.53 -36.42
N SER A 251 -4.98 1.49 -36.60
CA SER A 251 -6.41 1.23 -36.82
C SER A 251 -7.05 0.40 -35.70
N ILE A 252 -6.54 0.53 -34.47
CA ILE A 252 -7.15 -0.08 -33.29
C ILE A 252 -8.37 0.76 -32.90
N PRO A 253 -9.57 0.15 -32.82
CA PRO A 253 -10.78 0.91 -32.52
C PRO A 253 -10.83 1.29 -31.04
N TYR A 254 -11.54 2.39 -30.72
CA TYR A 254 -11.63 2.92 -29.36
C TYR A 254 -12.15 1.88 -28.35
N GLU A 255 -13.14 1.08 -28.75
CA GLU A 255 -13.77 0.04 -27.93
C GLU A 255 -12.85 -1.13 -27.56
N GLN A 256 -11.63 -1.18 -28.10
CA GLN A 256 -10.58 -2.12 -27.68
C GLN A 256 -9.46 -1.43 -26.88
N ILE A 257 -9.47 -0.10 -26.76
CA ILE A 257 -8.40 0.65 -26.07
C ILE A 257 -8.75 0.83 -24.60
N ILE A 258 -7.88 0.37 -23.71
CA ILE A 258 -7.86 0.77 -22.29
C ILE A 258 -6.87 1.93 -22.16
N ALA A 259 -7.40 3.12 -21.91
CA ALA A 259 -6.63 4.35 -21.88
C ALA A 259 -6.33 4.76 -20.44
N ILE A 260 -5.05 4.95 -20.11
CA ILE A 260 -4.60 5.37 -18.77
C ILE A 260 -4.03 6.77 -18.84
N SER A 261 -4.49 7.66 -17.95
CA SER A 261 -3.83 8.96 -17.77
C SER A 261 -2.76 8.88 -16.69
N HIS A 262 -1.58 9.38 -17.06
CA HIS A 262 -0.41 9.57 -16.21
C HIS A 262 -0.03 11.06 -16.10
N HIS A 263 -0.79 11.99 -16.65
CA HIS A 263 -0.61 13.41 -16.41
C HIS A 263 -1.84 14.20 -16.86
N GLU A 264 -2.17 15.30 -16.19
CA GLU A 264 -3.23 16.20 -16.66
C GLU A 264 -2.97 16.76 -18.10
N PHE A 265 -1.73 16.75 -18.56
CA PHE A 265 -1.37 17.21 -19.91
C PHE A 265 -1.73 16.19 -20.97
N ASP A 266 -1.67 14.89 -20.67
CA ASP A 266 -2.02 13.85 -21.63
C ASP A 266 -3.53 13.91 -21.96
N MET A 267 -4.37 14.23 -20.97
CA MET A 267 -5.81 14.47 -21.15
C MET A 267 -6.04 15.66 -22.06
N ARG A 268 -5.38 16.77 -21.75
CA ARG A 268 -5.51 18.01 -22.53
C ARG A 268 -5.07 17.78 -23.97
N MET A 269 -3.92 17.15 -24.19
CA MET A 269 -3.40 16.90 -25.53
C MET A 269 -4.32 16.00 -26.34
N LEU A 270 -4.90 14.97 -25.72
CA LEU A 270 -5.85 14.09 -26.39
C LEU A 270 -7.15 14.83 -26.74
N ILE A 271 -7.69 15.65 -25.83
CA ILE A 271 -8.87 16.49 -26.09
C ILE A 271 -8.60 17.44 -27.26
N GLU A 272 -7.46 18.14 -27.26
CA GLU A 272 -7.07 19.07 -28.33
C GLU A 272 -6.96 18.35 -29.69
N CYS A 273 -6.46 17.10 -29.70
CA CYS A 273 -6.26 16.36 -30.94
C CYS A 273 -7.51 15.62 -31.45
N LYS A 274 -8.40 15.17 -30.57
CA LYS A 274 -9.46 14.20 -30.92
C LYS A 274 -10.87 14.58 -30.47
N GLY A 275 -11.03 15.64 -29.69
CA GLY A 275 -12.28 15.98 -29.02
C GLY A 275 -12.44 15.26 -27.69
N ILE A 276 -13.35 15.77 -26.85
CA ILE A 276 -13.56 15.26 -25.49
C ILE A 276 -14.43 13.99 -25.47
N GLU A 277 -15.21 13.77 -26.51
CA GLU A 277 -16.16 12.66 -26.64
C GLU A 277 -15.46 11.31 -26.86
N VAL A 278 -14.15 11.31 -27.10
CA VAL A 278 -13.38 10.07 -27.29
C VAL A 278 -13.28 9.24 -26.02
N PHE A 279 -13.32 9.88 -24.85
CA PHE A 279 -13.22 9.19 -23.57
C PHE A 279 -14.39 8.23 -23.34
N ASP A 280 -15.58 8.57 -23.84
CA ASP A 280 -16.77 7.72 -23.77
C ASP A 280 -16.65 6.45 -24.63
N LYS A 281 -15.74 6.43 -25.61
CA LYS A 281 -15.60 5.34 -26.58
C LYS A 281 -14.63 4.25 -26.15
N PHE A 282 -13.77 4.51 -25.16
CA PHE A 282 -12.74 3.55 -24.74
C PHE A 282 -13.32 2.22 -24.21
N ALA A 283 -12.58 1.13 -24.31
CA ALA A 283 -12.90 -0.10 -23.56
C ALA A 283 -12.89 0.18 -22.05
N GLY A 284 -11.84 0.86 -21.59
CA GLY A 284 -11.64 1.28 -20.20
C GLY A 284 -10.94 2.64 -20.15
N TYR A 285 -11.26 3.44 -19.14
CA TYR A 285 -10.58 4.71 -18.89
C TYR A 285 -10.15 4.76 -17.42
N GLY A 286 -8.84 4.86 -17.20
CA GLY A 286 -8.23 4.85 -15.88
C GLY A 286 -7.35 6.08 -15.62
N VAL A 287 -7.19 6.42 -14.35
CA VAL A 287 -6.28 7.47 -13.86
C VAL A 287 -5.45 6.93 -12.69
N VAL A 288 -4.16 7.25 -12.62
CA VAL A 288 -3.29 6.66 -11.58
C VAL A 288 -3.35 7.32 -10.20
N SER A 289 -4.15 8.38 -10.06
CA SER A 289 -4.35 9.09 -8.79
C SER A 289 -5.67 9.85 -8.75
N GLU A 290 -6.12 10.16 -7.54
CA GLU A 290 -7.32 10.96 -7.25
C GLU A 290 -7.18 12.41 -7.74
N TYR A 291 -5.94 12.92 -7.78
CA TYR A 291 -5.62 14.19 -8.43
C TYR A 291 -6.05 14.17 -9.89
N LEU A 292 -5.67 13.12 -10.63
CA LEU A 292 -6.04 12.98 -12.04
C LEU A 292 -7.53 12.68 -12.22
N TYR A 293 -8.16 11.95 -11.30
CA TYR A 293 -9.62 11.81 -11.29
C TYR A 293 -10.29 13.18 -11.29
N SER A 294 -9.88 14.04 -10.37
CA SER A 294 -10.40 15.40 -10.24
C SER A 294 -10.10 16.21 -11.49
N ALA A 295 -8.88 16.14 -12.02
CA ALA A 295 -8.48 16.82 -13.26
C ALA A 295 -9.34 16.38 -14.45
N SER A 296 -9.67 15.09 -14.56
CA SER A 296 -10.53 14.55 -15.61
C SER A 296 -11.94 15.13 -15.54
N VAL A 297 -12.57 15.06 -14.36
CA VAL A 297 -13.94 15.57 -14.14
C VAL A 297 -14.00 17.09 -14.33
N MET A 298 -13.03 17.83 -13.80
CA MET A 298 -12.97 19.30 -13.94
C MET A 298 -12.77 19.76 -15.39
N ARG A 299 -12.22 18.90 -16.26
CA ARG A 299 -12.10 19.17 -17.70
C ARG A 299 -13.38 18.89 -18.48
N GLY A 300 -14.43 18.39 -17.81
CA GLY A 300 -15.71 18.08 -18.43
C GLY A 300 -15.73 16.73 -19.15
N ILE A 301 -14.78 15.84 -18.86
CA ILE A 301 -14.84 14.46 -19.39
C ILE A 301 -16.04 13.76 -18.75
N SER A 302 -17.01 13.37 -19.56
CA SER A 302 -18.27 12.73 -19.16
C SER A 302 -18.06 11.36 -18.52
N ARG A 303 -17.18 10.54 -19.11
CA ARG A 303 -16.81 9.25 -18.54
C ARG A 303 -15.96 9.42 -17.29
N ILE A 304 -16.52 8.99 -16.16
CA ILE A 304 -15.81 8.92 -14.90
C ILE A 304 -14.67 7.88 -15.00
N PRO A 305 -13.40 8.27 -14.79
CA PRO A 305 -12.29 7.32 -14.81
C PRO A 305 -12.28 6.43 -13.56
N LYS A 306 -11.82 5.20 -13.72
CA LYS A 306 -11.45 4.33 -12.58
C LYS A 306 -10.10 4.80 -12.05
N VAL A 307 -10.00 5.03 -10.74
CA VAL A 307 -8.70 5.26 -10.10
C VAL A 307 -7.96 3.93 -10.02
N VAL A 308 -6.78 3.84 -10.61
CA VAL A 308 -5.92 2.65 -10.67
C VAL A 308 -4.53 3.01 -10.11
N PRO A 309 -4.36 3.03 -8.77
CA PRO A 309 -3.12 3.48 -8.16
C PRO A 309 -1.91 2.66 -8.62
N LEU A 310 -0.76 3.31 -8.76
CA LEU A 310 0.50 2.60 -8.95
C LEU A 310 0.89 1.84 -7.67
N GLY A 311 1.49 0.67 -7.83
CA GLY A 311 2.12 -0.08 -6.74
C GLY A 311 3.63 -0.21 -6.92
N ILE A 312 4.29 -0.75 -5.91
CA ILE A 312 5.70 -1.17 -5.95
C ILE A 312 5.83 -2.64 -5.53
N ASP A 313 6.91 -3.30 -5.91
CA ASP A 313 7.32 -4.57 -5.25
C ASP A 313 8.14 -4.20 -4.01
N TYR A 314 7.48 -4.09 -2.85
CA TYR A 314 8.09 -3.60 -1.61
C TYR A 314 9.37 -4.38 -1.28
N GLN A 315 9.30 -5.71 -1.42
CA GLN A 315 10.40 -6.59 -1.05
C GLN A 315 11.64 -6.37 -1.92
N SER A 316 11.48 -5.99 -3.19
CA SER A 316 12.61 -5.69 -4.08
C SER A 316 13.39 -4.45 -3.67
N PHE A 317 12.74 -3.49 -3.00
CA PHE A 317 13.37 -2.24 -2.53
C PHE A 317 13.80 -2.28 -1.06
N PHE A 318 13.29 -3.24 -0.28
CA PHE A 318 13.65 -3.41 1.13
C PHE A 318 15.17 -3.43 1.31
N SER A 319 15.64 -2.63 2.27
CA SER A 319 17.07 -2.53 2.61
C SER A 319 17.27 -2.09 4.05
N ALA A 320 18.48 -2.29 4.57
CA ALA A 320 18.87 -1.79 5.88
C ALA A 320 18.72 -0.26 5.94
N LEU A 321 18.34 0.24 7.12
CA LEU A 321 18.16 1.68 7.33
C LEU A 321 19.54 2.36 7.33
N PRO A 322 19.65 3.56 6.73
CA PRO A 322 20.85 4.37 6.87
C PRO A 322 21.01 4.83 8.32
N GLU A 323 22.22 4.70 8.86
CA GLU A 323 22.53 5.15 10.22
C GLU A 323 22.75 6.66 10.29
N GLN A 324 23.09 7.31 9.18
CA GLN A 324 23.37 8.75 9.11
C GLN A 324 22.99 9.31 7.73
N LEU A 325 22.70 10.61 7.68
CA LEU A 325 22.38 11.32 6.44
C LEU A 325 23.64 11.94 5.84
N THR A 326 24.14 11.39 4.74
CA THR A 326 25.34 11.87 4.03
C THR A 326 25.07 12.17 2.56
N THR A 327 24.21 11.37 1.92
CA THR A 327 23.96 11.41 0.48
C THR A 327 22.47 11.50 0.18
N VAL A 328 22.10 12.43 -0.67
CA VAL A 328 20.72 12.65 -1.13
C VAL A 328 20.59 12.23 -2.59
N GLY A 329 19.68 11.30 -2.84
CA GLY A 329 19.35 10.77 -4.15
C GLY A 329 18.29 11.58 -4.89
N TYR A 330 18.42 11.63 -6.21
CA TYR A 330 17.43 12.19 -7.11
C TYR A 330 17.17 11.23 -8.28
N ALA A 331 15.95 10.67 -8.31
CA ALA A 331 15.55 9.60 -9.22
C ALA A 331 14.49 10.04 -10.25
N THR A 332 14.55 11.30 -10.66
CA THR A 332 13.69 11.88 -11.70
C THR A 332 14.53 12.72 -12.66
N SER A 333 13.97 13.12 -13.80
CA SER A 333 14.69 13.94 -14.78
C SER A 333 15.17 15.25 -14.16
N MET A 334 16.41 15.65 -14.46
CA MET A 334 17.01 16.86 -13.89
C MET A 334 16.32 18.16 -14.35
N SER A 335 15.81 18.18 -15.58
CA SER A 335 15.08 19.32 -16.14
C SER A 335 14.11 18.85 -17.22
N VAL A 336 12.86 19.32 -17.16
CA VAL A 336 11.86 19.17 -18.22
C VAL A 336 10.99 20.42 -18.24
N THR A 337 10.85 21.02 -19.42
CA THR A 337 10.10 22.26 -19.64
C THR A 337 8.98 22.04 -20.65
N THR A 338 7.79 22.54 -20.35
CA THR A 338 6.62 22.47 -21.22
C THR A 338 5.87 23.80 -21.15
N TYR A 339 5.56 24.40 -22.29
CA TYR A 339 4.96 25.74 -22.39
C TYR A 339 5.71 26.83 -21.58
N GLY A 340 7.04 26.75 -21.55
CA GLY A 340 7.88 27.70 -20.80
C GLY A 340 7.91 27.49 -19.28
N VAL A 341 7.23 26.46 -18.75
CA VAL A 341 7.26 26.10 -17.34
C VAL A 341 8.15 24.88 -17.12
N GLU A 342 9.21 25.03 -16.31
CA GLU A 342 10.04 23.91 -15.87
C GLU A 342 9.33 23.18 -14.73
N TRP A 343 8.98 21.92 -14.96
CA TRP A 343 8.17 21.15 -14.02
C TRP A 343 8.89 19.98 -13.37
N LYS A 344 10.06 19.59 -13.91
CA LYS A 344 11.05 18.75 -13.22
C LYS A 344 12.23 19.64 -12.86
N ARG A 345 12.47 19.86 -11.56
CA ARG A 345 13.39 20.92 -11.06
C ARG A 345 14.58 20.33 -10.31
N GLY A 346 15.38 19.51 -10.97
CA GLY A 346 16.50 18.79 -10.33
C GLY A 346 17.60 19.71 -9.79
N ALA A 347 17.90 20.80 -10.50
CA ALA A 347 18.85 21.82 -10.04
C ALA A 347 18.43 22.46 -8.70
N LEU A 348 17.11 22.61 -8.47
CA LEU A 348 16.57 23.12 -7.21
C LEU A 348 16.80 22.14 -6.05
N ALA A 349 16.62 20.84 -6.30
CA ALA A 349 16.88 19.78 -5.32
C ALA A 349 18.38 19.65 -5.00
N GLU A 350 19.23 19.77 -6.02
CA GLU A 350 20.70 19.80 -5.86
C GLU A 350 21.13 20.99 -5.01
N ALA A 351 20.64 22.20 -5.32
CA ALA A 351 20.97 23.40 -4.57
C ALA A 351 20.56 23.31 -3.09
N ALA A 352 19.39 22.75 -2.78
CA ALA A 352 18.94 22.54 -1.41
C ALA A 352 19.83 21.52 -0.66
N THR A 353 20.24 20.45 -1.36
CA THR A 353 21.13 19.40 -0.82
C THR A 353 22.51 19.97 -0.49
N LEU A 354 23.12 20.69 -1.42
CA LEU A 354 24.43 21.30 -1.22
C LEU A 354 24.42 22.34 -0.10
N GLN A 355 23.32 23.09 0.05
CA GLN A 355 23.13 24.03 1.16
C GLN A 355 23.02 23.34 2.54
N ALA A 356 22.60 22.08 2.59
CA ALA A 356 22.64 21.25 3.80
C ALA A 356 24.03 20.60 4.04
N GLY A 357 24.98 20.79 3.12
CA GLY A 357 26.32 20.19 3.17
C GLY A 357 26.29 18.68 3.01
N LEU A 358 25.44 18.17 2.10
CA LEU A 358 25.28 16.76 1.78
C LEU A 358 25.70 16.49 0.33
N ALA A 359 26.08 15.25 0.03
CA ALA A 359 26.37 14.84 -1.35
C ALA A 359 25.07 14.67 -2.15
N PHE A 360 25.07 15.02 -3.42
CA PHE A 360 23.93 14.85 -4.32
C PHE A 360 24.24 13.77 -5.37
N LYS A 361 23.33 12.79 -5.50
CA LYS A 361 23.51 11.64 -6.40
C LYS A 361 22.30 11.47 -7.31
N VAL A 362 22.51 11.37 -8.62
CA VAL A 362 21.44 11.28 -9.62
C VAL A 362 21.36 9.85 -10.16
N ALA A 363 20.14 9.30 -10.27
CA ALA A 363 19.90 7.97 -10.86
C ALA A 363 20.01 7.98 -12.40
N GLY A 364 19.96 9.16 -13.01
CA GLY A 364 20.01 9.37 -14.45
C GLY A 364 19.01 10.42 -14.91
N SER A 365 19.07 10.77 -16.19
CA SER A 365 18.10 11.64 -16.87
C SER A 365 17.50 10.91 -18.06
N THR A 366 16.44 11.43 -18.69
CA THR A 366 15.73 10.74 -19.79
C THR A 366 16.67 10.24 -20.91
N ALA A 367 17.83 10.89 -21.12
CA ALA A 367 18.83 10.52 -22.12
C ALA A 367 19.89 9.48 -21.67
N SER A 368 20.15 9.34 -20.36
CA SER A 368 21.12 8.39 -19.80
C SER A 368 20.64 7.95 -18.42
N GLN A 369 19.98 6.79 -18.38
CA GLN A 369 19.22 6.28 -17.25
C GLN A 369 19.87 5.01 -16.72
N ILE A 370 19.94 4.83 -15.39
CA ILE A 370 20.12 3.48 -14.86
C ILE A 370 18.93 2.60 -15.25
N SER A 371 19.17 1.31 -15.40
CA SER A 371 18.07 0.37 -15.64
C SER A 371 17.09 0.43 -14.47
N PHE A 372 15.79 0.31 -14.74
CA PHE A 372 14.79 0.24 -13.66
C PHE A 372 14.98 -1.01 -12.77
N HIS A 373 15.69 -2.02 -13.27
CA HIS A 373 16.15 -3.19 -12.51
C HIS A 373 17.26 -2.87 -11.50
N ASP A 374 18.01 -1.78 -11.70
CA ASP A 374 19.13 -1.38 -10.84
C ASP A 374 18.73 -0.29 -9.83
N MET A 375 17.51 0.25 -9.95
CA MET A 375 16.96 1.24 -9.02
C MET A 375 17.00 0.80 -7.54
N PRO A 376 16.72 -0.47 -7.16
CA PRO A 376 16.88 -0.90 -5.78
C PRO A 376 18.28 -0.63 -5.22
N GLU A 377 19.33 -0.79 -6.03
CA GLU A 377 20.70 -0.52 -5.59
C GLU A 377 20.98 0.97 -5.50
N PHE A 378 20.45 1.75 -6.43
CA PHE A 378 20.52 3.20 -6.34
C PHE A 378 19.96 3.70 -5.00
N TYR A 379 18.77 3.22 -4.58
CA TYR A 379 18.19 3.63 -3.31
C TYR A 379 18.97 3.14 -2.09
N ARG A 380 19.65 1.97 -2.16
CA ARG A 380 20.58 1.53 -1.09
C ARG A 380 21.78 2.46 -0.93
N SER A 381 22.21 3.07 -2.03
CA SER A 381 23.42 3.90 -2.09
C SER A 381 23.22 5.37 -1.70
N VAL A 382 22.01 5.75 -1.28
CA VAL A 382 21.65 7.11 -0.83
C VAL A 382 20.91 7.00 0.50
N ASP A 383 20.84 8.08 1.27
CA ASP A 383 20.24 8.10 2.61
C ASP A 383 18.87 8.81 2.60
N ALA A 384 18.68 9.73 1.64
CA ALA A 384 17.45 10.45 1.41
C ALA A 384 17.09 10.48 -0.08
N VAL A 385 15.84 10.76 -0.42
CA VAL A 385 15.34 10.94 -1.79
C VAL A 385 14.53 12.23 -1.86
N LEU A 386 14.84 13.07 -2.86
CA LEU A 386 14.08 14.29 -3.15
C LEU A 386 13.21 14.15 -4.39
N SER A 387 12.03 14.78 -4.35
CA SER A 387 11.19 15.05 -5.52
C SER A 387 10.78 16.53 -5.54
N SER A 388 11.24 17.28 -6.54
CA SER A 388 10.99 18.72 -6.64
C SER A 388 10.01 19.08 -7.76
N SER A 389 9.25 18.13 -8.29
CA SER A 389 8.36 18.37 -9.44
C SER A 389 7.21 19.33 -9.11
N ILE A 390 6.72 20.13 -10.06
CA ILE A 390 5.49 20.93 -9.84
C ILE A 390 4.23 20.19 -10.27
N ASN A 391 4.38 19.17 -11.11
CA ASN A 391 3.29 18.33 -11.56
C ASN A 391 3.82 16.91 -11.78
N GLU A 392 3.09 15.93 -11.28
CA GLU A 392 3.30 14.50 -11.47
C GLU A 392 1.93 13.84 -11.28
N SER A 393 1.70 12.69 -11.90
CA SER A 393 0.53 11.88 -11.57
C SER A 393 0.81 10.90 -10.43
N GLY A 394 2.00 10.32 -10.44
CA GLY A 394 2.40 9.33 -9.48
C GLY A 394 3.91 9.15 -9.43
N PRO A 395 4.64 9.99 -8.68
CA PRO A 395 6.08 9.88 -8.58
C PRO A 395 6.45 8.52 -7.94
N LEU A 396 6.96 7.58 -8.74
CA LEU A 396 7.38 6.28 -8.20
C LEU A 396 8.60 6.42 -7.29
N SER A 397 9.46 7.40 -7.55
CA SER A 397 10.70 7.61 -6.80
C SER A 397 10.49 7.80 -5.30
N VAL A 398 9.41 8.47 -4.89
CA VAL A 398 9.07 8.66 -3.48
C VAL A 398 8.55 7.37 -2.84
N MET A 399 7.83 6.52 -3.57
CA MET A 399 7.38 5.21 -3.06
C MET A 399 8.55 4.22 -2.97
N GLU A 400 9.38 4.17 -4.00
CA GLU A 400 10.56 3.30 -4.05
C GLU A 400 11.59 3.69 -2.98
N GLY A 401 11.88 5.00 -2.84
CA GLY A 401 12.72 5.54 -1.79
C GLY A 401 12.16 5.25 -0.39
N ALA A 402 10.83 5.34 -0.23
CA ALA A 402 10.19 4.99 1.02
C ALA A 402 10.32 3.50 1.36
N ALA A 403 10.09 2.59 0.41
CA ALA A 403 10.27 1.15 0.61
C ALA A 403 11.72 0.75 0.87
N ALA A 404 12.67 1.52 0.35
CA ALA A 404 14.08 1.39 0.70
C ALA A 404 14.45 1.99 2.06
N GLY A 405 13.49 2.54 2.81
CA GLY A 405 13.70 3.13 4.13
C GLY A 405 14.60 4.36 4.12
N ARG A 406 14.43 5.22 3.11
CA ARG A 406 15.15 6.48 2.98
C ARG A 406 14.30 7.63 3.50
N LEU A 407 14.96 8.72 3.89
CA LEU A 407 14.25 9.96 4.18
C LEU A 407 13.68 10.51 2.87
N VAL A 408 12.36 10.55 2.74
CA VAL A 408 11.70 11.04 1.51
C VAL A 408 11.15 12.44 1.75
N ILE A 409 11.55 13.40 0.90
CA ILE A 409 11.00 14.76 0.89
C ILE A 409 10.54 15.09 -0.52
N GLY A 410 9.30 15.55 -0.69
CA GLY A 410 8.76 15.84 -2.01
C GLY A 410 7.72 16.94 -2.02
N THR A 411 7.52 17.56 -3.18
CA THR A 411 6.44 18.53 -3.41
C THR A 411 5.07 17.84 -3.45
N PRO A 412 3.97 18.58 -3.21
CA PRO A 412 2.63 18.01 -3.08
C PRO A 412 1.98 17.73 -4.44
N VAL A 413 2.54 16.78 -5.20
CA VAL A 413 2.11 16.46 -6.57
C VAL A 413 1.69 15.00 -6.70
N GLY A 414 0.71 14.74 -7.56
CA GLY A 414 0.22 13.40 -7.84
C GLY A 414 -0.30 12.69 -6.60
N HIS A 415 0.09 11.42 -6.42
CA HIS A 415 -0.28 10.63 -5.23
C HIS A 415 0.55 10.96 -3.98
N PHE A 416 1.65 11.73 -4.08
CA PHE A 416 2.59 11.90 -2.97
C PHE A 416 1.98 12.56 -1.71
N PRO A 417 1.06 13.55 -1.79
CA PRO A 417 0.37 14.06 -0.60
C PRO A 417 -0.25 12.97 0.27
N LEU A 418 -0.96 12.02 -0.36
CA LEU A 418 -1.57 10.91 0.34
C LEU A 418 -0.51 9.95 0.90
N LYS A 419 0.55 9.65 0.12
CA LYS A 419 1.64 8.79 0.59
C LYS A 419 2.41 9.40 1.76
N ALA A 420 2.66 10.70 1.73
CA ALA A 420 3.31 11.44 2.82
C ALA A 420 2.44 11.46 4.08
N TYR A 421 1.12 11.68 3.92
CA TYR A 421 0.15 11.61 5.02
C TYR A 421 0.12 10.23 5.68
N GLN A 422 0.23 9.18 4.86
CA GLN A 422 0.35 7.79 5.30
C GLN A 422 1.70 7.45 5.96
N GLY A 423 2.61 8.42 6.12
CA GLY A 423 3.92 8.26 6.72
C GLY A 423 5.08 8.08 5.74
N GLY A 424 4.79 7.92 4.44
CA GLY A 424 5.75 7.63 3.37
C GLY A 424 6.66 8.78 2.94
N GLY A 425 6.69 9.89 3.66
CA GLY A 425 7.60 11.01 3.39
C GLY A 425 7.29 12.29 4.14
N ILE A 426 7.82 13.40 3.63
CA ILE A 426 7.62 14.78 4.11
C ILE A 426 7.24 15.66 2.91
N LEU A 427 6.21 16.49 3.09
CA LEU A 427 5.80 17.45 2.08
C LEU A 427 6.63 18.74 2.17
N ALA A 428 7.25 19.11 1.05
CA ALA A 428 7.94 20.38 0.87
C ALA A 428 7.05 21.37 0.11
N PRO A 429 7.18 22.69 0.35
CA PRO A 429 6.48 23.71 -0.42
C PRO A 429 6.76 23.62 -1.92
N ILE A 430 5.82 24.07 -2.76
CA ILE A 430 5.98 23.97 -4.22
C ILE A 430 6.85 25.11 -4.77
N GLU A 431 6.82 26.30 -4.17
CA GLU A 431 7.51 27.49 -4.65
C GLU A 431 9.03 27.40 -4.46
N ASP A 432 9.81 27.75 -5.47
CA ASP A 432 11.27 27.52 -5.54
C ASP A 432 12.03 27.89 -4.26
N GLU A 433 11.92 29.15 -3.83
CA GLU A 433 12.63 29.65 -2.65
C GLU A 433 12.18 28.96 -1.36
N LYS A 434 10.88 28.69 -1.22
CA LYS A 434 10.32 27.99 -0.05
C LYS A 434 10.75 26.53 -0.03
N PHE A 435 10.71 25.85 -1.17
CA PHE A 435 11.17 24.49 -1.33
C PHE A 435 12.64 24.38 -0.91
N LYS A 436 13.51 25.24 -1.45
CA LYS A 436 14.94 25.23 -1.16
C LYS A 436 15.22 25.47 0.31
N ALA A 437 14.63 26.52 0.89
CA ALA A 437 14.82 26.86 2.30
C ALA A 437 14.32 25.77 3.25
N PHE A 438 13.10 25.24 3.01
CA PHE A 438 12.50 24.17 3.80
C PHE A 438 13.32 22.88 3.70
N THR A 439 13.65 22.46 2.48
CA THR A 439 14.36 21.21 2.22
C THR A 439 15.77 21.25 2.81
N ALA A 440 16.51 22.34 2.58
CA ALA A 440 17.86 22.50 3.16
C ALA A 440 17.84 22.48 4.69
N SER A 441 16.84 23.12 5.31
CA SER A 441 16.70 23.13 6.78
C SER A 441 16.30 21.77 7.33
N THR A 442 15.39 21.06 6.66
CA THR A 442 14.94 19.72 7.03
C THR A 442 16.07 18.70 6.92
N LEU A 443 16.84 18.74 5.83
CA LEU A 443 18.02 17.90 5.64
C LEU A 443 19.07 18.18 6.70
N ARG A 444 19.33 19.46 7.03
CA ARG A 444 20.28 19.83 8.08
C ARG A 444 19.85 19.32 9.45
N TYR A 445 18.55 19.46 9.79
CA TYR A 445 18.00 18.91 11.03
C TYR A 445 18.27 17.41 11.15
N TYR A 446 17.93 16.62 10.13
CA TYR A 446 18.13 15.16 10.18
C TYR A 446 19.61 14.75 10.12
N LYS A 447 20.45 15.53 9.46
CA LYS A 447 21.91 15.35 9.49
C LYS A 447 22.48 15.56 10.90
N GLU A 448 21.96 16.53 11.65
CA GLU A 448 22.40 16.87 13.00
C GLU A 448 21.72 16.02 14.09
N ASN A 449 20.58 15.38 13.79
CA ASN A 449 19.77 14.60 14.73
C ASN A 449 19.60 13.15 14.24
N THR A 450 20.68 12.38 14.37
CA THR A 450 20.78 11.01 13.82
C THR A 450 19.67 10.06 14.29
N SER A 451 19.27 10.11 15.57
CA SER A 451 18.17 9.27 16.06
C SER A 451 16.85 9.59 15.35
N ALA A 452 16.50 10.88 15.25
CA ALA A 452 15.28 11.30 14.56
C ALA A 452 15.30 10.93 13.07
N PHE A 453 16.48 10.95 12.44
CA PHE A 453 16.67 10.51 11.06
C PHE A 453 16.39 9.03 10.90
N VAL A 454 16.99 8.18 11.73
CA VAL A 454 16.76 6.72 11.71
C VAL A 454 15.29 6.41 11.98
N ASP A 455 14.67 7.06 12.96
CA ASP A 455 13.25 6.89 13.29
C ASP A 455 12.34 7.28 12.12
N LYS A 456 12.65 8.39 11.43
CA LYS A 456 11.88 8.82 10.25
C LYS A 456 12.07 7.87 9.08
N CYS A 457 13.28 7.38 8.83
CA CYS A 457 13.57 6.35 7.82
C CYS A 457 12.82 5.05 8.10
N HIS A 458 12.81 4.61 9.37
CA HIS A 458 12.04 3.44 9.81
C HIS A 458 10.54 3.62 9.56
N ALA A 459 9.96 4.73 10.05
CA ALA A 459 8.54 5.03 9.89
C ALA A 459 8.14 5.11 8.41
N THR A 460 8.98 5.72 7.58
CA THR A 460 8.78 5.83 6.13
C THR A 460 8.77 4.45 5.47
N ARG A 461 9.68 3.55 5.87
CA ARG A 461 9.73 2.16 5.38
C ARG A 461 8.50 1.36 5.76
N GLU A 462 8.09 1.43 7.02
CA GLU A 462 6.93 0.70 7.51
C GLU A 462 5.64 1.18 6.84
N ALA A 463 5.50 2.49 6.65
CA ALA A 463 4.42 3.06 5.85
C ALA A 463 4.41 2.53 4.41
N ALA A 464 5.57 2.35 3.79
CA ALA A 464 5.65 1.91 2.40
C ALA A 464 5.17 0.46 2.15
N ARG A 465 4.98 -0.36 3.19
CA ARG A 465 4.39 -1.70 3.04
C ARG A 465 2.99 -1.65 2.40
N GLN A 466 2.20 -0.63 2.72
CA GLN A 466 0.86 -0.44 2.17
C GLN A 466 0.88 0.06 0.71
N PHE A 467 2.06 0.34 0.15
CA PHE A 467 2.23 0.78 -1.23
C PHE A 467 2.50 -0.41 -2.18
N ASP A 468 2.57 -1.64 -1.66
CA ASP A 468 2.79 -2.81 -2.49
C ASP A 468 1.61 -3.03 -3.45
N TRP A 469 1.94 -3.47 -4.67
CA TRP A 469 0.98 -3.86 -5.69
C TRP A 469 -0.14 -4.77 -5.19
N GLN A 470 0.07 -5.61 -4.18
CA GLN A 470 -1.00 -6.45 -3.62
C GLN A 470 -2.25 -5.66 -3.18
N TYR A 471 -2.09 -4.38 -2.83
CA TYR A 471 -3.19 -3.52 -2.38
C TYR A 471 -3.83 -2.71 -3.51
N SER A 472 -3.18 -2.57 -4.67
CA SER A 472 -3.70 -1.81 -5.82
C SER A 472 -4.09 -2.69 -7.01
N LEU A 473 -3.65 -3.95 -7.05
CA LEU A 473 -3.87 -4.85 -8.19
C LEU A 473 -5.37 -5.08 -8.49
N GLY A 474 -6.22 -5.05 -7.46
CA GLY A 474 -7.67 -5.21 -7.62
C GLY A 474 -8.28 -4.14 -8.53
N ASP A 475 -7.88 -2.87 -8.38
CA ASP A 475 -8.39 -1.78 -9.22
C ASP A 475 -7.97 -1.92 -10.68
N TRP A 476 -6.76 -2.46 -10.93
CA TRP A 476 -6.29 -2.76 -12.28
C TRP A 476 -7.06 -3.92 -12.91
N ILE A 477 -7.39 -4.96 -12.12
CA ILE A 477 -8.25 -6.07 -12.56
C ILE A 477 -9.63 -5.54 -12.92
N ASP A 478 -10.24 -4.72 -12.07
CA ASP A 478 -11.56 -4.10 -12.33
C ASP A 478 -11.58 -3.24 -13.60
N LEU A 479 -10.47 -2.56 -13.91
CA LEU A 479 -10.36 -1.76 -15.13
C LEU A 479 -10.26 -2.62 -16.40
N ILE A 480 -9.55 -3.76 -16.33
CA ILE A 480 -9.33 -4.66 -17.47
C ILE A 480 -10.51 -5.61 -17.69
N ASP A 481 -11.11 -6.10 -16.60
CA ASP A 481 -12.18 -7.08 -16.61
C ASP A 481 -13.25 -6.68 -15.58
N PRO A 482 -14.04 -5.63 -15.89
CA PRO A 482 -15.03 -5.12 -14.95
C PRO A 482 -16.05 -6.21 -14.61
N PRO A 483 -16.45 -6.34 -13.33
CA PRO A 483 -17.44 -7.34 -12.94
C PRO A 483 -18.74 -7.12 -13.72
N PRO A 484 -19.45 -8.20 -14.10
CA PRO A 484 -20.70 -8.09 -14.84
C PRO A 484 -21.67 -7.18 -14.09
N GLN A 485 -21.94 -6.01 -14.67
CA GLN A 485 -22.82 -5.02 -14.07
C GLN A 485 -24.24 -5.58 -13.96
N THR A 486 -24.79 -5.61 -12.75
CA THR A 486 -26.24 -5.47 -12.54
C THR A 486 -26.64 -4.16 -13.21
N ARG A 487 -27.41 -4.26 -14.31
CA ARG A 487 -27.90 -3.11 -15.07
C ARG A 487 -28.73 -2.19 -14.18
N THR A 488 -28.14 -1.11 -13.69
CA THR A 488 -28.84 0.13 -13.33
C THR A 488 -27.92 1.33 -13.55
N HIS A 489 -27.72 1.68 -14.82
CA HIS A 489 -27.38 3.07 -15.17
C HIS A 489 -28.68 3.76 -15.56
N ALA A 490 -29.34 4.39 -14.59
CA ALA A 490 -30.23 5.50 -14.86
C ALA A 490 -29.37 6.78 -14.89
N MET A 491 -29.41 7.46 -16.03
CA MET A 491 -28.81 8.78 -16.24
C MET A 491 -29.30 9.76 -15.15
N ILE A 492 -28.41 10.23 -14.27
CA ILE A 492 -28.68 11.42 -13.46
C ILE A 492 -28.16 12.62 -14.25
N GLY A 493 -28.95 13.02 -15.24
CA GLY A 493 -28.87 14.35 -15.84
C GLY A 493 -29.77 15.30 -15.06
N GLY A 494 -29.18 16.36 -14.52
CA GLY A 494 -29.79 17.65 -14.19
C GLY A 494 -31.15 17.69 -13.49
N GLN A 495 -31.15 18.03 -12.19
CA GLN A 495 -31.96 19.10 -11.59
C GLN A 495 -31.77 19.08 -10.08
N PHE A 496 -31.07 20.09 -9.55
CA PHE A 496 -31.25 20.49 -8.15
C PHE A 496 -32.61 21.21 -8.05
N PRO A 497 -33.56 20.76 -7.22
CA PRO A 497 -34.71 21.59 -6.88
C PRO A 497 -34.28 22.61 -5.83
N ALA A 498 -34.58 23.88 -6.09
CA ALA A 498 -34.49 24.96 -5.11
C ALA A 498 -35.48 24.73 -3.95
N PRO A 499 -35.22 25.28 -2.75
CA PRO A 499 -36.06 25.05 -1.59
C PRO A 499 -37.25 26.01 -1.60
N ARG A 500 -38.46 25.48 -1.81
CA ARG A 500 -39.72 26.06 -1.32
C ARG A 500 -40.88 25.11 -1.59
N ASP A 501 -41.85 25.22 -0.70
CA ASP A 501 -43.20 24.68 -0.77
C ASP A 501 -43.35 23.20 -0.40
N LEU A 502 -43.75 22.97 0.85
CA LEU A 502 -44.81 22.02 1.22
C LEU A 502 -45.13 22.20 2.72
N GLU A 503 -45.82 23.30 3.01
CA GLU A 503 -46.79 23.30 4.11
C GLU A 503 -48.11 22.70 3.60
N ALA A 504 -48.76 21.97 4.52
CA ALA A 504 -50.18 21.60 4.54
C ALA A 504 -50.70 20.57 3.51
N ALA A 505 -50.95 19.34 3.98
CA ALA A 505 -52.31 18.76 4.03
C ALA A 505 -52.32 17.38 4.75
N HIS A 506 -52.84 17.38 5.97
CA HIS A 506 -53.87 16.49 6.56
C HIS A 506 -54.04 15.04 6.04
N THR A 507 -53.84 14.00 6.90
CA THR A 507 -54.85 13.22 7.68
C THR A 507 -55.89 12.53 6.80
N ASP A 508 -56.28 11.27 6.90
CA ASP A 508 -56.15 10.13 7.82
C ASP A 508 -55.64 8.93 6.98
N ASP A 509 -55.29 7.73 7.43
CA ASP A 509 -55.97 6.82 8.34
C ASP A 509 -55.04 5.58 8.37
N LEU A 510 -54.71 5.05 9.55
CA LEU A 510 -54.21 3.68 9.78
C LEU A 510 -53.90 3.54 11.28
N LYS A 511 -54.93 3.21 12.06
CA LYS A 511 -54.81 2.69 13.43
C LYS A 511 -54.82 1.16 13.41
N SER A 512 -53.80 0.57 14.02
CA SER A 512 -53.75 -0.73 14.75
C SER A 512 -52.35 -1.32 14.51
N ASN A 513 -51.57 -1.83 15.46
CA ASN A 513 -51.72 -2.11 16.88
C ASN A 513 -50.36 -1.78 17.50
N ARG A 514 -50.30 -0.87 18.47
CA ARG A 514 -49.08 -0.56 19.22
C ARG A 514 -49.21 -1.14 20.61
N ASP A 515 -48.69 -2.34 20.81
CA ASP A 515 -48.09 -2.67 22.10
C ASP A 515 -46.68 -2.07 22.09
N GLN A 516 -46.58 -0.80 22.48
CA GLN A 516 -45.31 -0.16 22.78
C GLN A 516 -44.81 -0.67 24.14
N PRO A 517 -43.56 -1.16 24.25
CA PRO A 517 -42.91 -1.29 25.53
C PRO A 517 -42.77 0.11 26.13
N THR A 518 -43.28 0.30 27.34
CA THR A 518 -43.12 1.51 28.14
C THR A 518 -41.64 1.82 28.32
N VAL A 519 -41.20 2.95 27.77
CA VAL A 519 -39.85 3.50 27.96
C VAL A 519 -39.68 3.88 29.42
N SER A 520 -38.67 3.31 30.09
CA SER A 520 -38.22 3.77 31.40
C SER A 520 -37.79 5.24 31.29
N SER A 521 -38.54 6.15 31.91
CA SER A 521 -38.33 7.60 31.89
C SER A 521 -37.17 8.08 32.79
N THR A 522 -36.47 7.17 33.46
CA THR A 522 -35.45 7.50 34.45
C THR A 522 -34.07 7.58 33.77
N PRO A 523 -33.27 8.65 33.99
CA PRO A 523 -31.90 8.70 33.51
C PRO A 523 -31.08 7.53 34.06
N LEU A 524 -30.18 6.98 33.23
CA LEU A 524 -29.25 5.95 33.69
C LEU A 524 -28.33 6.52 34.78
N PRO A 525 -28.02 5.75 35.84
CA PRO A 525 -27.06 6.18 36.86
C PRO A 525 -25.66 6.36 36.23
N ILE A 526 -24.99 7.46 36.56
CA ILE A 526 -23.66 7.78 36.06
C ILE A 526 -22.62 7.37 37.11
N HIS A 527 -21.87 6.31 36.86
CA HIS A 527 -20.74 5.90 37.67
C HIS A 527 -19.46 6.61 37.22
N VAL A 528 -18.85 7.40 38.10
CA VAL A 528 -17.58 8.08 37.81
C VAL A 528 -16.44 7.34 38.50
N ILE A 529 -15.52 6.78 37.71
CA ILE A 529 -14.32 6.11 38.18
C ILE A 529 -13.32 7.18 38.65
N ASN A 530 -12.97 7.15 39.94
CA ASN A 530 -11.93 8.02 40.50
C ASN A 530 -11.20 7.29 41.63
N LEU A 531 -9.87 7.42 41.67
CA LEU A 531 -9.07 6.87 42.77
C LEU A 531 -9.31 7.66 44.06
N ASP A 532 -9.35 6.98 45.20
CA ASP A 532 -9.57 7.63 46.50
C ASP A 532 -8.51 8.66 46.87
N ARG A 533 -7.25 8.44 46.47
CA ARG A 533 -6.19 9.44 46.64
C ARG A 533 -6.34 10.68 45.75
N SER A 534 -7.09 10.60 44.65
CA SER A 534 -7.20 11.65 43.63
C SER A 534 -8.31 12.66 43.93
N VAL A 535 -8.27 13.22 45.14
CA VAL A 535 -9.28 14.17 45.66
C VAL A 535 -9.37 15.44 44.81
N SER A 536 -8.24 15.94 44.30
CA SER A 536 -8.19 17.12 43.43
C SER A 536 -8.96 16.90 42.11
N ARG A 537 -8.74 15.76 41.45
CA ARG A 537 -9.45 15.37 40.22
C ARG A 537 -10.94 15.22 40.45
N TRP A 538 -11.33 14.63 41.57
CA TRP A 538 -12.75 14.56 41.96
C TRP A 538 -13.38 15.95 42.15
N ASN A 539 -12.64 16.89 42.75
CA ASN A 539 -13.11 18.26 42.89
C ASN A 539 -13.24 18.97 41.53
N LEU A 540 -12.29 18.74 40.62
CA LEU A 540 -12.35 19.27 39.25
C LEU A 540 -13.52 18.69 38.47
N TYR A 541 -13.75 17.37 38.52
CA TYR A 541 -14.92 16.73 37.93
C TYR A 541 -16.21 17.39 38.45
N LYS A 542 -16.34 17.54 39.78
CA LYS A 542 -17.51 18.17 40.38
C LYS A 542 -17.69 19.62 39.95
N GLN A 543 -16.61 20.36 39.78
CA GLN A 543 -16.63 21.75 39.34
C GLN A 543 -17.07 21.88 37.88
N ARG A 544 -16.54 21.02 37.00
CA ARG A 544 -16.77 21.08 35.55
C ARG A 544 -18.12 20.46 35.15
N ASN A 545 -18.58 19.45 35.88
CA ASN A 545 -19.82 18.71 35.60
C ASN A 545 -20.89 18.91 36.67
N ARG A 546 -21.00 20.13 37.25
CA ARG A 546 -21.96 20.46 38.32
C ARG A 546 -23.40 20.06 38.00
N HIS A 547 -23.78 20.16 36.73
CA HIS A 547 -25.11 19.83 36.23
C HIS A 547 -25.44 18.33 36.31
N LEU A 548 -24.44 17.44 36.41
CA LEU A 548 -24.63 15.99 36.53
C LEU A 548 -24.61 15.45 37.95
N LEU A 549 -24.22 16.25 38.95
CA LEU A 549 -23.92 15.76 40.30
C LEU A 549 -25.07 15.02 40.98
N ARG A 550 -26.32 15.33 40.63
CA ARG A 550 -27.50 14.63 41.17
C ARG A 550 -27.64 13.19 40.63
N ASN A 551 -27.05 12.92 39.47
CA ASN A 551 -27.10 11.63 38.77
C ASN A 551 -25.76 10.88 38.87
N THR A 552 -24.72 11.52 39.40
CA THR A 552 -23.39 10.94 39.57
C THR A 552 -23.26 10.14 40.85
N LEU A 553 -22.78 8.91 40.71
CA LEU A 553 -22.31 8.04 41.77
C LEU A 553 -20.79 7.87 41.62
N ARG A 554 -20.01 8.33 42.59
CA ARG A 554 -18.58 8.07 42.61
C ARG A 554 -18.33 6.57 42.80
N PHE A 555 -17.48 6.00 41.95
CA PHE A 555 -16.96 4.65 42.06
C PHE A 555 -15.48 4.73 42.47
N SER A 556 -15.12 4.06 43.57
CA SER A 556 -13.74 3.95 44.01
C SER A 556 -12.96 3.09 43.03
N ALA A 557 -12.08 3.73 42.25
CA ALA A 557 -11.23 3.03 41.29
C ALA A 557 -10.21 2.13 41.99
N PHE A 558 -9.81 1.06 41.31
CA PHE A 558 -8.74 0.18 41.76
C PHE A 558 -7.38 0.85 41.54
N ASP A 559 -6.60 0.93 42.62
CA ASP A 559 -5.23 1.40 42.53
C ASP A 559 -4.30 0.27 42.12
N GLY A 560 -3.86 0.35 40.86
CA GLY A 560 -2.98 -0.62 40.21
C GLY A 560 -1.75 -1.04 41.00
N THR A 561 -1.15 -0.11 41.74
CA THR A 561 0.09 -0.34 42.50
C THR A 561 -0.12 -1.17 43.75
N SER A 562 -1.38 -1.36 44.17
CA SER A 562 -1.76 -2.10 45.38
C SER A 562 -2.40 -3.47 45.09
N LEU A 563 -2.48 -3.87 43.82
CA LEU A 563 -3.16 -5.09 43.41
C LEU A 563 -2.31 -6.36 43.64
N ASP A 564 -2.94 -7.38 44.22
CA ASP A 564 -2.37 -8.72 44.28
C ASP A 564 -2.63 -9.48 42.97
N ARG A 565 -1.63 -9.52 42.09
CA ARG A 565 -1.71 -10.24 40.81
C ARG A 565 -1.90 -11.74 40.99
N ALA A 566 -1.35 -12.36 42.04
CA ALA A 566 -1.48 -13.80 42.25
C ALA A 566 -2.92 -14.17 42.59
N ALA A 567 -3.61 -13.33 43.38
CA ALA A 567 -5.04 -13.48 43.63
C ALA A 567 -5.87 -13.32 42.34
N LEU A 568 -5.58 -12.31 41.50
CA LEU A 568 -6.29 -12.08 40.23
C LEU A 568 -6.11 -13.23 39.22
N ILE A 569 -4.94 -13.87 39.21
CA ILE A 569 -4.68 -15.08 38.40
C ILE A 569 -5.54 -16.24 38.92
N LYS A 570 -5.55 -16.45 40.23
CA LYS A 570 -6.35 -17.52 40.87
C LYS A 570 -7.85 -17.35 40.63
N GLU A 571 -8.33 -16.11 40.56
CA GLU A 571 -9.73 -15.77 40.26
C GLU A 571 -10.07 -15.83 38.77
N GLY A 572 -9.08 -16.07 37.88
CA GLY A 572 -9.28 -16.12 36.44
C GLY A 572 -9.59 -14.77 35.80
N ILE A 573 -9.28 -13.65 36.48
CA ILE A 573 -9.47 -12.31 35.94
C ILE A 573 -8.33 -11.96 34.98
N ILE A 574 -7.10 -12.37 35.29
CA ILE A 574 -5.94 -12.23 34.42
C ILE A 574 -5.26 -13.59 34.22
N GLY A 575 -4.63 -13.79 33.06
CA GLY A 575 -3.74 -14.92 32.81
C GLY A 575 -2.34 -14.68 33.40
N GLU A 576 -1.58 -15.76 33.56
CA GLU A 576 -0.17 -15.68 34.00
C GLU A 576 0.70 -14.82 33.08
N ASP A 577 0.32 -14.76 31.80
CA ASP A 577 1.00 -14.01 30.74
C ASP A 577 0.49 -12.55 30.59
N CYS A 578 -0.40 -12.07 31.47
CA CYS A 578 -0.96 -10.73 31.37
C CYS A 578 0.12 -9.63 31.41
N THR A 579 0.21 -8.83 30.34
CA THR A 579 1.22 -7.76 30.19
C THR A 579 0.73 -6.38 30.66
N TYR A 580 -0.47 -6.26 31.22
CA TYR A 580 -0.97 -4.97 31.70
C TYR A 580 -0.11 -4.48 32.87
N LEU A 581 0.42 -3.27 32.71
CA LEU A 581 1.14 -2.54 33.75
C LEU A 581 0.17 -2.10 34.86
N PRO A 582 0.65 -1.72 36.05
CA PRO A 582 -0.20 -1.44 37.21
C PRO A 582 -1.35 -0.47 36.93
N GLY A 583 -1.07 0.69 36.34
CA GLY A 583 -2.09 1.67 35.97
C GLY A 583 -3.13 1.12 35.01
N SER A 584 -2.68 0.47 33.93
CA SER A 584 -3.57 -0.18 32.95
C SER A 584 -4.41 -1.30 33.58
N LEU A 585 -3.86 -2.08 34.52
CA LEU A 585 -4.59 -3.11 35.24
C LEU A 585 -5.62 -2.53 36.23
N GLY A 586 -5.28 -1.47 36.97
CA GLY A 586 -6.20 -0.77 37.85
C GLY A 586 -7.39 -0.14 37.10
N CYS A 587 -7.10 0.48 35.94
CA CYS A 587 -8.13 0.95 35.01
C CYS A 587 -9.04 -0.21 34.55
N ALA A 588 -8.45 -1.32 34.10
CA ALA A 588 -9.19 -2.50 33.65
C ALA A 588 -10.14 -3.05 34.73
N LEU A 589 -9.64 -3.29 35.95
CA LEU A 589 -10.45 -3.83 37.04
C LEU A 589 -11.60 -2.90 37.44
N SER A 590 -11.40 -1.59 37.36
CA SER A 590 -12.44 -0.61 37.65
C SER A 590 -13.61 -0.72 36.68
N HIS A 591 -13.34 -0.82 35.39
CA HIS A 591 -14.38 -1.02 34.36
C HIS A 591 -15.02 -2.41 34.45
N ILE A 592 -14.23 -3.47 34.60
CA ILE A 592 -14.72 -4.85 34.75
C ILE A 592 -15.69 -4.97 35.93
N THR A 593 -15.39 -4.30 37.06
CA THR A 593 -16.27 -4.31 38.24
C THR A 593 -17.59 -3.62 37.96
N LEU A 594 -17.59 -2.51 37.22
CA LEU A 594 -18.82 -1.85 36.79
C LEU A 594 -19.60 -2.69 35.77
N TRP A 595 -18.93 -3.45 34.88
CA TRP A 595 -19.61 -4.40 34.00
C TRP A 595 -20.29 -5.52 34.79
N LYS A 596 -19.58 -6.13 35.76
CA LYS A 596 -20.17 -7.12 36.68
C LYS A 596 -21.39 -6.53 37.39
N LYS A 597 -21.29 -5.29 37.88
CA LYS A 597 -22.39 -4.57 38.52
C LYS A 597 -23.59 -4.35 37.60
N ALA A 598 -23.37 -4.04 36.32
CA ALA A 598 -24.46 -3.90 35.34
C ALA A 598 -25.18 -5.24 35.11
N VAL A 599 -24.42 -6.34 35.03
CA VAL A 599 -24.97 -7.70 34.90
C VAL A 599 -25.74 -8.10 36.16
N GLU A 600 -25.14 -7.96 37.34
CA GLU A 600 -25.72 -8.36 38.63
C GLU A 600 -27.01 -7.62 38.96
N ASN A 601 -27.05 -6.31 38.71
CA ASN A 601 -28.26 -5.51 38.93
C ASN A 601 -29.25 -5.61 37.77
N ASN A 602 -28.90 -6.30 36.69
CA ASN A 602 -29.65 -6.38 35.44
C ASN A 602 -30.16 -5.00 34.98
N HIS A 603 -29.29 -3.99 35.06
CA HIS A 603 -29.60 -2.61 34.74
C HIS A 603 -28.49 -1.97 33.91
N ALA A 604 -28.88 -1.19 32.90
CA ALA A 604 -27.92 -0.43 32.12
C ALA A 604 -27.32 0.70 32.96
N ILE A 605 -26.04 1.00 32.75
CA ILE A 605 -25.34 2.06 33.47
C ILE A 605 -24.57 2.95 32.51
N THR A 606 -24.27 4.16 32.96
CA THR A 606 -23.34 5.07 32.27
C THR A 606 -22.06 5.14 33.08
N VAL A 607 -20.91 4.97 32.44
CA VAL A 607 -19.58 5.01 33.04
C VAL A 607 -18.83 6.22 32.52
N PHE A 608 -18.26 7.00 33.44
CA PHE A 608 -17.41 8.17 33.17
C PHE A 608 -16.05 7.95 33.86
N GLU A 609 -14.97 8.43 33.25
CA GLU A 609 -13.72 8.72 33.95
C GLU A 609 -13.80 10.11 34.61
N ASP A 610 -12.84 10.45 35.48
CA ASP A 610 -12.85 11.68 36.27
C ASP A 610 -12.30 12.91 35.52
N ASP A 611 -11.65 12.71 34.37
CA ASP A 611 -11.07 13.70 33.48
C ASP A 611 -11.94 13.93 32.24
N VAL A 612 -13.19 14.34 32.46
CA VAL A 612 -14.12 14.61 31.36
C VAL A 612 -14.88 15.93 31.49
N TYR A 613 -15.24 16.49 30.34
CA TYR A 613 -16.23 17.55 30.16
C TYR A 613 -17.51 16.96 29.56
N SER A 614 -18.66 17.17 30.18
CA SER A 614 -19.95 16.75 29.64
C SER A 614 -20.77 17.92 29.12
N SER A 615 -21.55 17.69 28.06
CA SER A 615 -22.48 18.70 27.55
C SER A 615 -23.50 19.07 28.62
N PRO A 616 -23.87 20.36 28.77
CA PRO A 616 -24.81 20.79 29.82
C PRO A 616 -26.18 20.08 29.77
N ASP A 617 -26.56 19.58 28.59
CA ASP A 617 -27.81 18.88 28.29
C ASP A 617 -27.64 17.35 28.21
N PHE A 618 -26.52 16.79 28.69
CA PHE A 618 -26.18 15.37 28.55
C PHE A 618 -27.32 14.43 28.96
N ILE A 619 -27.99 14.67 30.10
CA ILE A 619 -29.09 13.82 30.57
C ILE A 619 -30.23 13.77 29.55
N ALA A 620 -30.71 14.94 29.12
CA ALA A 620 -31.82 15.03 28.18
C ALA A 620 -31.44 14.41 26.81
N ARG A 621 -30.23 14.70 26.30
CA ARG A 621 -29.77 14.21 25.00
C ARG A 621 -29.46 12.75 24.98
N SER A 622 -28.78 12.23 26.01
CA SER A 622 -28.52 10.79 26.10
C SER A 622 -29.83 10.01 26.19
N GLN A 623 -30.81 10.46 26.97
CA GLN A 623 -32.15 9.85 27.01
C GLN A 623 -32.87 9.89 25.66
N GLU A 624 -32.84 11.03 24.98
CA GLU A 624 -33.41 11.18 23.63
C GLU A 624 -32.77 10.18 22.66
N ILE A 625 -31.44 10.12 22.64
CA ILE A 625 -30.68 9.22 21.75
C ILE A 625 -30.95 7.75 22.10
N LEU A 626 -30.94 7.40 23.40
CA LEU A 626 -31.21 6.05 23.88
C LEU A 626 -32.62 5.59 23.53
N SER A 627 -33.61 6.48 23.58
CA SER A 627 -34.99 6.16 23.20
C SER A 627 -35.16 5.84 21.70
N ARG A 628 -34.19 6.26 20.87
CA ARG A 628 -34.15 6.05 19.43
C ARG A 628 -33.05 5.07 19.01
N ALA A 629 -32.27 4.55 19.96
CA ALA A 629 -31.20 3.62 19.68
C ALA A 629 -31.78 2.31 19.12
N PRO A 630 -31.05 1.60 18.25
CA PRO A 630 -31.47 0.30 17.76
C PRO A 630 -31.83 -0.65 18.91
N ALA A 631 -32.90 -1.44 18.70
CA ALA A 631 -33.32 -2.43 19.69
C ALA A 631 -32.17 -3.41 19.97
N GLY A 632 -31.91 -3.67 21.25
CA GLY A 632 -30.80 -4.54 21.66
C GLY A 632 -29.41 -3.91 21.54
N TRP A 633 -29.28 -2.59 21.62
CA TRP A 633 -27.97 -1.96 21.75
C TRP A 633 -27.20 -2.50 22.97
N ASP A 634 -25.90 -2.69 22.81
CA ASP A 634 -25.04 -3.26 23.85
C ASP A 634 -24.23 -2.18 24.56
N ILE A 635 -23.62 -1.29 23.77
CA ILE A 635 -22.78 -0.20 24.26
C ILE A 635 -22.91 1.03 23.36
N ILE A 636 -23.02 2.21 23.97
CA ILE A 636 -22.99 3.50 23.28
C ILE A 636 -21.90 4.36 23.90
N LYS A 637 -20.88 4.71 23.11
CA LYS A 637 -19.81 5.62 23.53
C LYS A 637 -20.23 7.08 23.36
N TRP A 638 -20.12 7.85 24.44
CA TRP A 638 -20.38 9.29 24.46
C TRP A 638 -19.12 10.12 24.30
N ALA A 639 -17.96 9.51 24.54
CA ALA A 639 -16.62 10.01 24.26
C ALA A 639 -15.75 8.89 23.65
N PHE A 640 -14.73 9.27 22.88
CA PHE A 640 -13.72 8.39 22.29
C PHE A 640 -12.47 9.22 21.95
N ASN A 641 -11.33 8.58 21.70
CA ASN A 641 -10.07 9.32 21.48
C ASN A 641 -10.03 10.00 20.10
N PHE A 642 -9.50 11.23 20.05
CA PHE A 642 -9.47 12.08 18.85
C PHE A 642 -8.06 12.49 18.36
N ASP A 643 -6.95 12.22 19.07
CA ASP A 643 -5.60 12.60 18.60
C ASP A 643 -4.45 11.86 19.34
N PRO A 644 -3.48 11.26 18.64
CA PRO A 644 -3.56 10.76 17.26
C PRO A 644 -4.27 9.41 17.31
N LEU A 645 -5.60 9.41 17.36
CA LEU A 645 -6.37 8.17 17.34
C LEU A 645 -7.54 8.25 16.40
N PHE A 646 -7.87 7.08 15.86
CA PHE A 646 -8.84 6.87 14.82
C PHE A 646 -10.06 6.17 15.40
N VAL A 647 -11.21 6.34 14.75
CA VAL A 647 -12.36 5.47 14.98
C VAL A 647 -12.71 4.73 13.69
N TRP A 648 -12.87 3.42 13.79
CA TRP A 648 -13.33 2.59 12.68
C TRP A 648 -14.81 2.35 12.85
N LEU A 649 -15.58 2.68 11.83
CA LEU A 649 -17.02 2.69 11.81
C LEU A 649 -17.56 1.76 10.74
N GLU A 650 -18.79 1.30 10.94
CA GLU A 650 -19.56 0.54 9.97
C GLU A 650 -20.77 1.37 9.53
N LEU A 651 -20.80 1.75 8.25
CA LEU A 651 -21.81 2.64 7.67
C LEU A 651 -22.95 1.88 6.94
N GLY A 652 -23.01 0.55 7.11
CA GLY A 652 -23.99 -0.33 6.48
C GLY A 652 -23.69 -0.71 5.02
N PHE A 653 -23.09 0.19 4.24
CA PHE A 653 -22.62 -0.09 2.88
C PHE A 653 -21.11 -0.32 2.80
N SER A 654 -20.36 0.14 3.80
CA SER A 654 -18.90 -0.02 3.90
C SER A 654 -18.42 0.20 5.33
N LYS A 655 -17.17 -0.21 5.61
CA LYS A 655 -16.43 0.20 6.81
C LYS A 655 -15.59 1.43 6.50
N ALA A 656 -15.49 2.36 7.44
CA ALA A 656 -14.75 3.60 7.30
C ALA A 656 -13.78 3.78 8.47
N LYS A 657 -12.61 4.37 8.21
CA LYS A 657 -11.70 4.87 9.23
C LYS A 657 -11.85 6.39 9.27
N LEU A 658 -12.29 6.94 10.39
CA LEU A 658 -12.24 8.38 10.63
C LEU A 658 -10.92 8.73 11.31
N GLU A 659 -10.23 9.66 10.69
CA GLU A 659 -9.01 10.26 11.21
C GLU A 659 -9.28 11.73 11.51
N PHE A 660 -8.91 12.16 12.71
CA PHE A 660 -9.14 13.52 13.17
C PHE A 660 -7.83 14.30 13.06
N TYR A 661 -7.91 15.52 12.53
CA TYR A 661 -6.76 16.41 12.35
C TYR A 661 -7.11 17.82 12.84
N SER A 662 -6.09 18.61 13.19
CA SER A 662 -6.24 20.00 13.66
C SER A 662 -7.14 20.11 14.89
N ARG A 663 -6.76 19.41 15.97
CA ARG A 663 -7.48 19.44 17.24
C ARG A 663 -7.51 20.85 17.83
N ARG A 664 -8.71 21.30 18.22
CA ARG A 664 -8.88 22.48 19.09
C ARG A 664 -8.92 22.02 20.55
N PRO A 665 -8.39 22.82 21.50
CA PRO A 665 -8.51 22.53 22.93
C PRO A 665 -9.96 22.20 23.28
N GLN A 666 -10.17 21.07 23.94
CA GLN A 666 -11.50 20.64 24.37
C GLN A 666 -11.92 21.42 25.62
N SER A 667 -13.13 21.95 25.60
CA SER A 667 -13.68 22.75 26.69
C SER A 667 -15.21 22.62 26.76
N VAL A 668 -15.81 23.11 27.84
CA VAL A 668 -17.28 23.16 27.95
C VAL A 668 -17.89 24.05 26.87
N GLU A 669 -17.23 25.16 26.51
CA GLU A 669 -17.66 26.08 25.47
C GLU A 669 -17.72 25.38 24.11
N SER A 670 -16.70 24.59 23.76
CA SER A 670 -16.73 23.83 22.51
C SER A 670 -17.88 22.80 22.49
N LEU A 671 -18.19 22.13 23.61
CA LEU A 671 -19.38 21.25 23.68
C LEU A 671 -20.69 22.01 23.52
N ILE A 672 -20.78 23.23 24.06
CA ILE A 672 -21.95 24.10 23.90
C ILE A 672 -22.12 24.49 22.43
N ASP A 673 -21.04 24.82 21.72
CA ASP A 673 -21.11 25.13 20.29
C ASP A 673 -21.71 23.95 19.49
N TYR A 674 -21.31 22.72 19.84
CA TYR A 674 -21.85 21.50 19.23
C TYR A 674 -23.23 21.08 19.77
N SER A 675 -23.72 21.63 20.89
CA SER A 675 -25.01 21.24 21.49
C SER A 675 -26.21 21.51 20.57
N ARG A 676 -26.04 22.41 19.59
CA ARG A 676 -27.04 22.73 18.56
C ARG A 676 -27.02 21.78 17.37
N SER A 677 -25.96 20.99 17.20
CA SER A 677 -25.84 20.03 16.10
C SER A 677 -26.68 18.78 16.36
N SER A 678 -27.32 18.26 15.32
CA SER A 678 -27.97 16.95 15.36
C SER A 678 -26.96 15.85 15.68
N ARG A 679 -27.33 14.90 16.54
CA ARG A 679 -26.49 13.76 16.91
C ARG A 679 -27.00 12.49 16.25
N SER A 680 -26.09 11.65 15.79
CA SER A 680 -26.38 10.33 15.23
C SER A 680 -25.58 9.24 15.93
N LEU A 681 -26.16 8.04 16.00
CA LEU A 681 -25.44 6.84 16.39
C LEU A 681 -24.85 6.20 15.14
N THR A 682 -23.55 5.92 15.17
CA THR A 682 -22.87 5.19 14.09
C THR A 682 -22.22 3.95 14.66
N ARG A 683 -22.37 2.81 13.95
CA ARG A 683 -21.90 1.51 14.42
C ARG A 683 -20.37 1.46 14.46
N ILE A 684 -19.83 0.87 15.52
CA ILE A 684 -18.39 0.73 15.75
C ILE A 684 -17.88 -0.54 15.09
N SER A 685 -16.79 -0.43 14.32
CA SER A 685 -15.90 -1.56 14.03
C SER A 685 -14.80 -1.65 15.09
N HIS A 686 -14.07 -0.56 15.35
CA HIS A 686 -13.02 -0.48 16.40
C HIS A 686 -12.93 0.95 16.97
N SER A 687 -12.72 1.11 18.28
CA SER A 687 -12.65 2.43 18.94
C SER A 687 -11.88 2.38 20.27
N PHE A 688 -10.94 3.30 20.47
CA PHE A 688 -10.18 3.45 21.70
C PHE A 688 -10.79 4.47 22.67
N GLY A 689 -10.33 4.45 23.93
CA GLY A 689 -10.73 5.38 24.98
C GLY A 689 -11.97 4.94 25.77
N LEU A 690 -11.95 5.17 27.09
CA LEU A 690 -12.95 4.69 28.06
C LEU A 690 -13.68 5.82 28.78
N MET A 691 -13.42 7.07 28.38
CA MET A 691 -13.77 8.28 29.12
C MET A 691 -15.27 8.38 29.39
N SER A 692 -16.12 7.95 28.44
CA SER A 692 -17.56 7.92 28.67
C SER A 692 -18.32 6.96 27.74
N TYR A 693 -19.13 6.08 28.33
CA TYR A 693 -20.05 5.21 27.60
C TYR A 693 -21.23 4.73 28.46
N SER A 694 -22.35 4.38 27.83
CA SER A 694 -23.42 3.58 28.45
C SER A 694 -23.35 2.14 27.98
N ILE A 695 -23.63 1.20 28.88
CA ILE A 695 -23.58 -0.24 28.60
C ILE A 695 -24.80 -0.95 29.19
N THR A 696 -25.38 -1.91 28.45
CA THR A 696 -26.46 -2.76 28.94
C THR A 696 -25.92 -4.00 29.67
N PRO A 697 -26.75 -4.71 30.44
CA PRO A 697 -26.34 -5.99 31.04
C PRO A 697 -25.88 -7.01 30.00
N ASN A 698 -26.47 -6.99 28.79
CA ASN A 698 -26.05 -7.87 27.71
C ASN A 698 -24.67 -7.48 27.17
N GLY A 699 -24.45 -6.20 26.87
CA GLY A 699 -23.16 -5.71 26.44
C GLY A 699 -22.05 -5.97 27.46
N ALA A 700 -22.36 -5.79 28.75
CA ALA A 700 -21.44 -6.08 29.84
C ALA A 700 -21.07 -7.57 29.91
N ARG A 701 -22.04 -8.49 29.70
CA ARG A 701 -21.77 -9.93 29.62
C ARG A 701 -20.86 -10.28 28.46
N LEU A 702 -21.13 -9.74 27.27
CA LEU A 702 -20.29 -9.95 26.08
C LEU A 702 -18.83 -9.50 26.32
N LEU A 703 -18.63 -8.34 26.96
CA LEU A 703 -17.28 -7.89 27.31
C LEU A 703 -16.62 -8.80 28.35
N LEU A 704 -17.33 -9.19 29.42
CA LEU A 704 -16.79 -10.09 30.44
C LEU A 704 -16.38 -11.46 29.84
N GLU A 705 -17.19 -12.02 28.96
CA GLU A 705 -16.94 -13.33 28.32
C GLU A 705 -15.76 -13.29 27.33
N ASN A 706 -15.54 -12.17 26.64
CA ASN A 706 -14.55 -12.08 25.55
C ASN A 706 -13.26 -11.34 25.92
N CYS A 707 -13.27 -10.54 27.00
CA CYS A 707 -12.08 -9.85 27.51
C CYS A 707 -11.39 -10.61 28.65
N LEU A 708 -12.07 -11.52 29.36
CA LEU A 708 -11.49 -12.28 30.47
C LEU A 708 -11.17 -13.73 30.08
N PRO A 709 -10.07 -14.31 30.61
CA PRO A 709 -9.02 -13.64 31.38
C PRO A 709 -8.22 -12.65 30.51
N ILE A 710 -7.78 -11.53 31.10
CA ILE A 710 -6.86 -10.60 30.43
C ILE A 710 -5.52 -11.31 30.25
N LYS A 711 -5.03 -11.40 29.02
CA LYS A 711 -3.83 -12.16 28.65
C LYS A 711 -3.06 -11.48 27.54
N LYS A 712 -1.82 -11.90 27.30
CA LYS A 712 -1.04 -11.38 26.18
C LYS A 712 -1.63 -11.88 24.87
N ARG A 713 -2.07 -10.95 24.02
CA ARG A 713 -2.53 -11.26 22.67
C ARG A 713 -2.37 -10.06 21.76
N THR A 714 -2.40 -10.31 20.46
CA THR A 714 -2.58 -9.30 19.44
C THR A 714 -4.03 -9.28 18.97
N ILE A 715 -4.52 -8.10 18.60
CA ILE A 715 -5.90 -7.88 18.16
C ILE A 715 -5.84 -7.33 16.72
N PRO A 716 -6.15 -8.16 15.71
CA PRO A 716 -6.21 -7.70 14.34
C PRO A 716 -7.50 -6.93 14.09
N PHE A 717 -7.44 -5.88 13.27
CA PHE A 717 -8.59 -5.12 12.79
C PHE A 717 -8.84 -5.52 11.32
N PRO A 718 -9.73 -6.50 11.06
CA PRO A 718 -9.86 -7.11 9.75
C PRO A 718 -10.22 -6.09 8.66
N GLY A 719 -9.51 -6.14 7.53
CA GLY A 719 -9.70 -5.22 6.40
C GLY A 719 -8.98 -3.88 6.52
N THR A 720 -8.20 -3.65 7.59
CA THR A 720 -7.46 -2.38 7.79
C THR A 720 -5.95 -2.53 7.76
N GLY A 721 -5.43 -3.76 7.81
CA GLY A 721 -3.99 -4.03 7.98
C GLY A 721 -3.44 -3.71 9.37
N VAL A 722 -4.27 -3.20 10.29
CA VAL A 722 -3.87 -2.86 11.66
C VAL A 722 -3.93 -4.09 12.55
N VAL A 723 -2.86 -4.31 13.31
CA VAL A 723 -2.79 -5.28 14.41
C VAL A 723 -2.21 -4.55 15.60
N ILE A 724 -2.93 -4.56 16.72
CA ILE A 724 -2.49 -3.92 17.97
C ILE A 724 -2.13 -4.96 19.01
N ASP A 725 -1.25 -4.61 19.93
CA ASP A 725 -1.05 -5.37 21.16
C ASP A 725 -2.18 -5.06 22.16
N ASP A 726 -2.67 -6.09 22.85
CA ASP A 726 -3.61 -5.93 23.96
C ASP A 726 -2.86 -5.40 25.19
N THR A 727 -2.75 -4.07 25.30
CA THR A 727 -2.00 -3.38 26.35
C THR A 727 -2.89 -2.65 27.36
N GLY A 728 -4.19 -2.54 27.10
CA GLY A 728 -5.18 -1.88 27.94
C GLY A 728 -6.59 -2.37 27.61
N ILE A 729 -7.53 -2.21 28.56
CA ILE A 729 -8.86 -2.83 28.43
C ILE A 729 -9.66 -2.28 27.23
N ASP A 730 -9.37 -1.07 26.76
CA ASP A 730 -9.94 -0.52 25.53
C ASP A 730 -9.39 -1.18 24.26
N CYS A 731 -8.14 -1.65 24.28
CA CYS A 731 -7.61 -2.55 23.24
C CYS A 731 -8.39 -3.86 23.25
N ALA A 732 -8.57 -4.50 24.43
CA ALA A 732 -9.35 -5.74 24.54
C ALA A 732 -10.79 -5.59 24.03
N MET A 733 -11.45 -4.46 24.29
CA MET A 733 -12.79 -4.15 23.76
C MET A 733 -12.80 -4.07 22.23
N CYS A 734 -11.70 -3.65 21.58
CA CYS A 734 -11.61 -3.62 20.11
C CYS A 734 -11.74 -5.00 19.47
N ALA A 735 -11.44 -6.08 20.19
CA ALA A 735 -11.66 -7.45 19.71
C ALA A 735 -13.15 -7.86 19.71
N VAL A 736 -14.00 -7.14 20.45
CA VAL A 736 -15.40 -7.54 20.72
C VAL A 736 -16.41 -6.64 20.00
N TYR A 737 -16.10 -5.36 19.73
CA TYR A 737 -17.09 -4.43 19.17
C TYR A 737 -17.82 -4.92 17.91
N SER A 738 -17.14 -5.66 17.02
CA SER A 738 -17.73 -6.17 15.79
C SER A 738 -18.82 -7.23 16.01
N SER A 739 -18.80 -7.94 17.14
CA SER A 739 -19.84 -8.88 17.55
C SER A 739 -20.95 -8.24 18.39
N MET A 740 -20.81 -6.98 18.78
CA MET A 740 -21.76 -6.22 19.59
C MET A 740 -22.64 -5.28 18.76
N GLN A 741 -23.81 -4.91 19.28
CA GLN A 741 -24.52 -3.70 18.88
C GLN A 741 -23.85 -2.47 19.54
N ALA A 742 -22.64 -2.16 19.09
CA ALA A 742 -21.80 -1.08 19.61
C ALA A 742 -21.87 0.17 18.74
N PHE A 743 -22.07 1.34 19.36
CA PHE A 743 -22.22 2.62 18.66
C PHE A 743 -21.38 3.73 19.28
N VAL A 744 -20.90 4.68 18.46
CA VAL A 744 -20.47 6.00 18.93
C VAL A 744 -21.59 7.02 18.69
N CYS A 745 -21.74 7.97 19.61
CA CYS A 745 -22.51 9.19 19.37
C CYS A 745 -21.64 10.21 18.63
N MET A 746 -22.09 10.67 17.46
CA MET A 746 -21.40 11.68 16.67
C MET A 746 -22.30 12.89 16.35
N PRO A 747 -21.83 14.12 16.60
CA PRO A 747 -20.67 14.45 17.43
C PRO A 747 -20.79 13.89 18.88
N PRO A 748 -19.72 13.83 19.69
CA PRO A 748 -19.75 13.29 21.05
C PRO A 748 -20.44 14.23 22.06
N LEU A 749 -21.06 13.66 23.10
CA LEU A 749 -21.66 14.43 24.20
C LEU A 749 -20.68 14.70 25.34
N VAL A 750 -19.54 14.01 25.33
CA VAL A 750 -18.50 14.12 26.36
C VAL A 750 -17.14 14.24 25.68
N PHE A 751 -16.30 15.12 26.21
CA PHE A 751 -14.90 15.28 25.81
C PHE A 751 -13.96 14.87 26.94
N SER A 752 -12.76 14.43 26.58
CA SER A 752 -11.68 14.24 27.55
C SER A 752 -11.18 15.60 28.02
N ASP A 753 -10.70 15.67 29.24
CA ASP A 753 -10.03 16.85 29.74
C ASP A 753 -8.51 16.75 29.56
N ASP A 754 -8.04 17.36 28.48
CA ASP A 754 -6.61 17.34 28.11
C ASP A 754 -5.70 18.10 29.06
N GLU A 755 -6.26 18.96 29.92
CA GLU A 755 -5.47 19.67 30.93
C GLU A 755 -5.07 18.74 32.09
N GLN A 756 -5.77 17.61 32.25
CA GLN A 756 -5.46 16.62 33.26
C GLN A 756 -4.62 15.49 32.66
N GLN A 757 -3.40 15.30 33.18
CA GLN A 757 -2.58 14.15 32.81
C GLN A 757 -3.26 12.84 33.26
N SER A 758 -3.11 11.78 32.45
CA SER A 758 -3.65 10.47 32.78
C SER A 758 -2.88 9.83 33.94
N ILE A 759 -3.56 9.55 35.05
CA ILE A 759 -2.97 8.83 36.20
C ILE A 759 -2.59 7.40 35.83
N ARG A 760 -3.35 6.76 34.93
CA ARG A 760 -3.02 5.44 34.38
C ARG A 760 -1.61 5.47 33.78
N GLU A 761 -1.36 6.43 32.89
CA GLU A 761 -0.08 6.54 32.18
C GLU A 761 1.07 6.97 33.10
N GLU A 762 0.79 7.77 34.13
CA GLU A 762 1.76 8.10 35.17
C GLU A 762 2.17 6.86 35.98
N ALA A 763 1.20 6.05 36.42
CA ALA A 763 1.45 4.82 37.17
C ALA A 763 2.22 3.78 36.32
N ASP A 764 1.90 3.67 35.03
CA ASP A 764 2.59 2.77 34.11
C ASP A 764 4.04 3.22 33.84
N ARG A 765 4.27 4.52 33.65
CA ARG A 765 5.63 5.08 33.47
C ARG A 765 6.51 4.89 34.71
N THR A 766 6.00 5.16 35.90
CA THR A 766 6.74 5.01 37.16
C THR A 766 7.05 3.56 37.51
N SER A 767 6.22 2.62 37.05
CA SER A 767 6.46 1.19 37.23
C SER A 767 7.44 0.63 36.19
N GLY A 768 7.42 1.14 34.96
CA GLY A 768 8.33 0.75 33.89
C GLY A 768 9.80 1.12 34.16
N SER A 769 10.06 2.22 34.88
CA SER A 769 11.42 2.65 35.24
C SER A 769 12.07 1.86 36.39
N MET A 770 11.33 0.97 37.06
CA MET A 770 11.87 0.08 38.10
C MET A 770 12.26 -1.32 37.58
N VAL A 771 12.02 -1.58 36.29
CA VAL A 771 12.29 -2.89 35.64
C VAL A 771 13.31 -2.77 34.48
N SER A 772 14.00 -1.62 34.36
CA SER A 772 15.12 -1.43 33.42
C SER A 772 16.48 -1.54 34.09
#